data_AF-A0A7J5B590-F1
#
_entry.id   AF-A0A7J5B590-F1
#
_cell.length_a   1.000
_cell.length_b   1.000
_cell.length_c   1.000
_cell.angle_alpha   90.00
_cell.angle_beta   90.00
_cell.angle_gamma   90.00
#
_symmetry.space_group_name_H-M   'P 1'
#
loop_
_entity.id
_entity.type
_entity.pdbx_description
1 polymer ?
#
loop_
_entity_poly.entity_id
_entity_poly.type
_entity_poly.pdbx_seq_one_letter_code
_entity_poly.pdbx_strand_id
1 'polypeptide(L)'
;MLRRAKRSAPVRSALACIAVGTALAYLAGLLLGLDEVRVGAGVAFLFIGLGAGVWAHGARFSAQSRVTLTVVTGPTVLVLGSMLMMSTTVWVPTPAAAALATAAAVSGGLAWFRARRDLTLHTSWSARRAAGQPADDAPGAVPIVLMVTAILGAALCIGTVVATGPVEPQFGGFLHVLGLPWAVGFLAVLLSLVCSRRATELSSAVSAISLLVVVMLTTALLYEGPRSPSSVKHVDLVDQILTSHTTNSSVGVYNGWPGFFSSIAWVAEASGLEDVVAFARFWPLIIGLIRVVVLREFLGRIVRDPRAAWIAVAFCVLVDTIGADYFSPQSLGYCFAFAIAAAVMSSASARARVAMILPVSCALAMTHQLSPYIVGLMIAVLVAFRVVKPWWLPALVLAPAIVWTLLHSGAVSAFLNFDEFGRAGNFLPPRTVESIPLVRIPEVSWSVYGLVGGILLLVAAAGWVILERMLDAVLRRGRQRENRPPLSLGLAATATTATGLIILVLTPYGQEGIFRAALFGIPWLAGLAVAAFGTDSGWPRRSTLVAFALALSLCWLPSYSALDRIHYVHPSDIEAVNLVTRDSNGRADGPITLLLGDGDLPTSPRTNDENGDFIERLELGFPVQQLAPDASMDTHVADLTRSLDGYVGPFDADVPVYALWSPAQSGFGEAYALQTESQFAELRDALGRTGYWKPVFEKSGTVVFQLDVSAYQAWRASNTAS
;
A
#
# COMPACT_ATOMS: atom_id res chain seq x y z
N MET A 1 13.92 -37.47 5.96
CA MET A 1 14.21 -36.41 4.97
C MET A 1 13.61 -36.72 3.58
N LEU A 2 13.73 -37.94 3.07
CA LEU A 2 13.23 -38.36 1.74
C LEU A 2 11.74 -38.06 1.46
N ARG A 3 10.82 -38.36 2.39
CA ARG A 3 9.38 -38.03 2.23
C ARG A 3 9.12 -36.52 2.06
N ARG A 4 9.90 -35.66 2.74
CA ARG A 4 9.78 -34.20 2.60
C ARG A 4 10.30 -33.73 1.25
N ALA A 5 11.38 -34.35 0.75
CA ALA A 5 11.93 -34.06 -0.57
C ALA A 5 10.87 -34.30 -1.66
N LYS A 6 10.23 -35.48 -1.70
CA LYS A 6 9.15 -35.80 -2.66
C LYS A 6 7.99 -34.80 -2.60
N ARG A 7 7.46 -34.52 -1.41
CA ARG A 7 6.32 -33.60 -1.24
C ARG A 7 6.65 -32.17 -1.67
N SER A 8 7.89 -31.72 -1.47
CA SER A 8 8.32 -30.37 -1.85
C SER A 8 8.72 -30.24 -3.32
N ALA A 9 8.98 -31.36 -4.01
CA ALA A 9 9.59 -31.34 -5.34
C ALA A 9 8.73 -30.63 -6.40
N PRO A 10 7.38 -30.77 -6.46
CA PRO A 10 6.57 -30.02 -7.43
C PRO A 10 6.69 -28.51 -7.29
N VAL A 11 6.59 -27.99 -6.06
CA VAL A 11 6.73 -26.56 -5.78
C VAL A 11 8.15 -26.08 -6.09
N ARG A 12 9.16 -26.88 -5.75
CA ARG A 12 10.57 -26.56 -6.09
C ARG A 12 10.78 -26.50 -7.60
N SER A 13 10.18 -27.42 -8.36
CA SER A 13 10.23 -27.40 -9.82
C SER A 13 9.54 -26.16 -10.39
N ALA A 14 8.37 -25.78 -9.86
CA ALA A 14 7.66 -24.58 -10.29
C ALA A 14 8.49 -23.31 -10.02
N LEU A 15 9.03 -23.17 -8.81
CA LEU A 15 9.93 -22.04 -8.46
C LEU A 15 11.19 -22.03 -9.33
N ALA A 16 11.78 -23.19 -9.61
CA ALA A 16 12.92 -23.28 -10.50
C ALA A 16 12.57 -22.82 -11.93
N CYS A 17 11.40 -23.20 -12.46
CA CYS A 17 10.93 -22.73 -13.76
C CYS A 17 10.65 -21.23 -13.76
N ILE A 18 10.05 -20.67 -12.69
CA ILE A 18 9.83 -19.22 -12.56
C ILE A 18 11.18 -18.47 -12.57
N ALA A 19 12.16 -18.94 -11.79
CA ALA A 19 13.48 -18.34 -11.72
C ALA A 19 14.18 -18.33 -13.08
N VAL A 20 14.20 -19.48 -13.77
CA VAL A 20 14.82 -19.60 -15.10
C VAL A 20 14.06 -18.79 -16.14
N GLY A 21 12.73 -18.91 -16.19
CA GLY A 21 11.90 -18.25 -17.19
C GLY A 21 11.96 -16.73 -17.11
N THR A 22 11.78 -16.16 -15.92
CA THR A 22 11.85 -14.70 -15.71
C THR A 22 13.26 -14.15 -15.95
N ALA A 23 14.30 -14.84 -15.48
CA ALA A 23 15.69 -14.42 -15.69
C ALA A 23 16.10 -14.47 -17.16
N LEU A 24 15.76 -15.55 -17.89
CA LEU A 24 16.09 -15.66 -19.31
C LEU A 24 15.29 -14.66 -20.15
N ALA A 25 14.01 -14.43 -19.84
CA ALA A 25 13.20 -13.42 -20.51
C ALA A 25 13.77 -12.01 -20.29
N TYR A 26 14.19 -11.70 -19.05
CA TYR A 26 14.85 -10.42 -18.74
C TYR A 26 16.17 -10.25 -19.49
N LEU A 27 17.06 -11.27 -19.45
CA LEU A 27 18.33 -11.23 -20.17
C LEU A 27 18.13 -11.14 -21.69
N ALA A 28 17.14 -11.83 -22.24
CA ALA A 28 16.79 -11.73 -23.65
C ALA A 28 16.29 -10.32 -23.99
N GLY A 29 15.42 -9.73 -23.16
CA GLY A 29 14.97 -8.35 -23.33
C GLY A 29 16.12 -7.35 -23.33
N LEU A 30 17.08 -7.53 -22.41
CA LEU A 30 18.27 -6.69 -22.31
C LEU A 30 19.23 -6.86 -23.50
N LEU A 31 19.52 -8.09 -23.91
CA LEU A 31 20.52 -8.38 -24.96
C LEU A 31 20.00 -8.17 -26.38
N LEU A 32 18.68 -8.31 -26.59
CA LEU A 32 18.04 -8.19 -27.89
C LEU A 32 17.37 -6.82 -28.11
N GLY A 33 17.36 -5.93 -27.10
CA GLY A 33 16.70 -4.62 -27.17
C GLY A 33 15.18 -4.70 -27.29
N LEU A 34 14.54 -5.61 -26.54
CA LEU A 34 13.08 -5.77 -26.52
C LEU A 34 12.51 -5.06 -25.28
N ASP A 35 12.24 -3.76 -25.39
CA ASP A 35 11.92 -2.89 -24.24
C ASP A 35 10.68 -3.34 -23.47
N GLU A 36 9.57 -3.63 -24.15
CA GLU A 36 8.34 -4.11 -23.49
C GLU A 36 8.56 -5.43 -22.73
N VAL A 37 9.35 -6.34 -23.31
CA VAL A 37 9.71 -7.62 -22.67
C VAL A 37 10.62 -7.36 -21.47
N ARG A 38 11.58 -6.44 -21.60
CA ARG A 38 12.51 -6.05 -20.53
C ARG A 38 11.77 -5.48 -19.33
N VAL A 39 10.77 -4.61 -19.53
CA VAL A 39 9.96 -4.03 -18.45
C VAL A 39 9.21 -5.13 -17.70
N GLY A 40 8.39 -5.91 -18.41
CA GLY A 40 7.57 -6.95 -17.79
C GLY A 40 8.39 -8.07 -17.14
N ALA A 41 9.41 -8.57 -17.85
CA ALA A 41 10.27 -9.63 -17.33
C ALA A 41 11.21 -9.15 -16.23
N GLY A 42 11.71 -7.90 -16.30
CA GLY A 42 12.55 -7.27 -15.29
C GLY A 42 11.80 -7.13 -13.96
N VAL A 43 10.60 -6.56 -13.98
CA VAL A 43 9.75 -6.47 -12.78
C VAL A 43 9.45 -7.87 -12.21
N ALA A 44 9.03 -8.82 -13.05
CA ALA A 44 8.75 -10.18 -12.60
C ALA A 44 9.98 -10.89 -12.00
N PHE A 45 11.15 -10.70 -12.61
CA PHE A 45 12.41 -11.25 -12.14
C PHE A 45 12.84 -10.64 -10.80
N LEU A 46 12.87 -9.30 -10.70
CA LEU A 46 13.34 -8.59 -9.53
C LEU A 46 12.44 -8.80 -8.30
N PHE A 47 11.11 -8.87 -8.48
CA PHE A 47 10.21 -9.11 -7.36
C PHE A 47 10.07 -10.60 -6.99
N ILE A 48 10.10 -11.51 -7.97
CA ILE A 48 9.76 -12.94 -7.75
C ILE A 48 10.90 -13.87 -8.17
N GLY A 49 11.44 -13.71 -9.39
CA GLY A 49 12.47 -14.58 -9.96
C GLY A 49 13.72 -14.74 -9.09
N LEU A 50 14.21 -13.62 -8.52
CA LEU A 50 15.33 -13.58 -7.56
C LEU A 50 15.12 -14.54 -6.39
N GLY A 51 13.98 -14.40 -5.69
CA GLY A 51 13.65 -15.26 -4.57
C GLY A 51 13.42 -16.72 -4.98
N ALA A 52 12.80 -16.93 -6.15
CA ALA A 52 12.49 -18.27 -6.64
C ALA A 52 13.78 -19.08 -6.88
N GLY A 53 14.82 -18.43 -7.41
CA GLY A 53 16.14 -19.03 -7.62
C GLY A 53 16.82 -19.49 -6.32
N VAL A 54 16.56 -18.82 -5.20
CA VAL A 54 17.06 -19.20 -3.87
C VAL A 54 16.22 -20.33 -3.26
N TRP A 55 14.90 -20.16 -3.23
CA TRP A 55 13.99 -21.01 -2.45
C TRP A 55 13.46 -22.26 -3.19
N ALA A 56 13.86 -22.45 -4.45
CA ALA A 56 13.71 -23.71 -5.18
C ALA A 56 14.60 -24.85 -4.60
N HIS A 57 15.59 -24.52 -3.75
CA HIS A 57 16.49 -25.51 -3.15
C HIS A 57 16.01 -26.09 -1.81
N GLY A 58 16.57 -27.25 -1.45
CA GLY A 58 16.36 -27.91 -0.16
C GLY A 58 14.95 -28.47 0.03
N ALA A 59 14.75 -29.31 1.05
CA ALA A 59 13.46 -29.97 1.34
C ALA A 59 12.86 -29.58 2.70
N ARG A 60 13.42 -28.54 3.35
CA ARG A 60 13.14 -28.24 4.77
C ARG A 60 11.89 -27.39 4.99
N PHE A 61 11.59 -26.50 4.05
CA PHE A 61 10.47 -25.56 4.15
C PHE A 61 9.18 -26.12 3.55
N SER A 62 8.05 -25.73 4.13
CA SER A 62 6.72 -25.99 3.60
C SER A 62 6.54 -25.29 2.23
N ALA A 63 5.50 -25.68 1.48
CA ALA A 63 5.17 -25.02 0.21
C ALA A 63 4.88 -23.52 0.42
N GLN A 64 3.99 -23.20 1.36
CA GLN A 64 3.62 -21.81 1.67
C GLN A 64 4.83 -20.98 2.11
N SER A 65 5.63 -21.49 3.06
CA SER A 65 6.81 -20.76 3.54
C SER A 65 7.81 -20.48 2.41
N ARG A 66 7.94 -21.37 1.41
CA ARG A 66 8.80 -21.12 0.23
C ARG A 66 8.26 -20.00 -0.65
N VAL A 67 6.96 -20.02 -0.91
CA VAL A 67 6.32 -18.98 -1.73
C VAL A 67 6.43 -17.63 -1.02
N THR A 68 6.21 -17.56 0.29
CA THR A 68 6.41 -16.35 1.09
C THR A 68 7.86 -15.87 1.07
N LEU A 69 8.82 -16.77 1.32
CA LEU A 69 10.23 -16.39 1.27
C LEU A 69 10.64 -15.95 -0.14
N THR A 70 10.08 -16.55 -1.19
CA THR A 70 10.29 -16.14 -2.58
C THR A 70 9.88 -14.69 -2.82
N VAL A 71 8.63 -14.33 -2.52
CA VAL A 71 8.10 -12.98 -2.79
C VAL A 71 8.67 -11.90 -1.87
N VAL A 72 9.25 -12.28 -0.73
CA VAL A 72 9.90 -11.35 0.21
C VAL A 72 11.37 -11.13 -0.14
N THR A 73 12.04 -12.13 -0.71
CA THR A 73 13.49 -12.06 -1.00
C THR A 73 13.80 -11.01 -2.07
N GLY A 74 13.00 -10.92 -3.13
CA GLY A 74 13.19 -9.92 -4.19
C GLY A 74 13.23 -8.49 -3.64
N PRO A 75 12.15 -8.00 -3.00
CA PRO A 75 12.13 -6.68 -2.37
C PRO A 75 13.21 -6.48 -1.31
N THR A 76 13.56 -7.51 -0.54
CA THR A 76 14.65 -7.42 0.45
C THR A 76 16.00 -7.16 -0.22
N VAL A 77 16.31 -7.89 -1.31
CA VAL A 77 17.54 -7.72 -2.08
C VAL A 77 17.55 -6.36 -2.76
N LEU A 78 16.43 -5.92 -3.33
CA LEU A 78 16.31 -4.60 -3.96
C LEU A 78 16.64 -3.49 -2.98
N VAL A 79 16.00 -3.46 -1.79
CA VAL A 79 16.29 -2.45 -0.77
C VAL A 79 17.75 -2.50 -0.30
N LEU A 80 18.26 -3.68 0.07
CA LEU A 80 19.62 -3.77 0.60
C LEU A 80 20.68 -3.44 -0.45
N GLY A 81 20.48 -3.87 -1.70
CA GLY A 81 21.42 -3.63 -2.78
C GLY A 81 21.37 -2.19 -3.31
N SER A 82 20.20 -1.57 -3.42
CA SER A 82 20.08 -0.15 -3.78
C SER A 82 20.72 0.74 -2.72
N MET A 83 20.48 0.46 -1.44
CA MET A 83 21.11 1.18 -0.33
C MET A 83 22.63 1.00 -0.33
N LEU A 84 23.13 -0.19 -0.69
CA LEU A 84 24.57 -0.42 -0.86
C LEU A 84 25.14 0.40 -2.03
N MET A 85 24.46 0.43 -3.18
CA MET A 85 24.89 1.22 -4.34
C MET A 85 24.92 2.72 -4.03
N MET A 86 23.87 3.24 -3.37
CA MET A 86 23.82 4.65 -2.95
C MET A 86 24.94 4.98 -1.95
N SER A 87 25.12 4.16 -0.90
CA SER A 87 26.14 4.41 0.14
C SER A 87 27.58 4.29 -0.35
N THR A 88 27.81 3.53 -1.42
CA THR A 88 29.13 3.41 -2.06
C THR A 88 29.32 4.38 -3.22
N THR A 89 28.29 5.13 -3.61
CA THR A 89 28.24 5.99 -4.82
C THR A 89 28.44 5.24 -6.14
N VAL A 90 28.43 3.90 -6.12
CA VAL A 90 28.57 3.04 -7.31
C VAL A 90 27.20 2.57 -7.74
N TRP A 91 26.52 3.39 -8.55
CA TRP A 91 25.20 3.08 -9.09
C TRP A 91 25.32 2.27 -10.38
N VAL A 92 25.07 0.95 -10.29
CA VAL A 92 25.17 0.00 -11.42
C VAL A 92 23.98 -0.97 -11.48
N PRO A 93 22.73 -0.47 -11.50
CA PRO A 93 21.53 -1.28 -11.35
C PRO A 93 21.36 -2.33 -12.45
N THR A 94 21.57 -1.96 -13.72
CA THR A 94 21.40 -2.89 -14.86
C THR A 94 22.44 -4.01 -14.86
N PRO A 95 23.77 -3.74 -14.75
CA PRO A 95 24.76 -4.81 -14.58
C PRO A 95 24.51 -5.70 -13.37
N ALA A 96 24.14 -5.12 -12.22
CA ALA A 96 23.83 -5.89 -11.01
C ALA A 96 22.63 -6.82 -11.22
N ALA A 97 21.55 -6.33 -11.83
CA ALA A 97 20.37 -7.12 -12.15
C ALA A 97 20.68 -8.25 -13.14
N ALA A 98 21.48 -7.99 -14.19
CA ALA A 98 21.89 -9.01 -15.15
C ALA A 98 22.76 -10.11 -14.51
N ALA A 99 23.69 -9.73 -13.62
CA ALA A 99 24.49 -10.69 -12.86
C ALA A 99 23.62 -11.57 -11.96
N LEU A 100 22.67 -10.97 -11.25
CA LEU A 100 21.71 -11.69 -10.42
C LEU A 100 20.79 -12.60 -11.24
N ALA A 101 20.34 -12.15 -12.43
CA ALA A 101 19.52 -12.96 -13.34
C ALA A 101 20.28 -14.18 -13.83
N THR A 102 21.54 -14.01 -14.21
CA THR A 102 22.41 -15.12 -14.60
C THR A 102 22.58 -16.12 -13.45
N ALA A 103 22.87 -15.64 -12.24
CA ALA A 103 23.01 -16.48 -11.05
C ALA A 103 21.71 -17.22 -10.71
N ALA A 104 20.56 -16.55 -10.81
CA ALA A 104 19.24 -17.12 -10.56
C ALA A 104 18.86 -18.18 -11.61
N ALA A 105 19.17 -17.96 -12.89
CA ALA A 105 18.96 -18.94 -13.96
C ALA A 105 19.79 -20.21 -13.73
N VAL A 106 21.08 -20.07 -13.39
CA VAL A 106 21.96 -21.19 -13.05
C VAL A 106 21.44 -21.93 -11.82
N SER A 107 21.11 -21.19 -10.74
CA SER A 107 20.58 -21.77 -9.51
C SER A 107 19.26 -22.51 -9.75
N GLY A 108 18.35 -21.91 -10.53
CA GLY A 108 17.07 -22.49 -10.92
C GLY A 108 17.25 -23.78 -11.72
N GLY A 109 18.13 -23.79 -12.72
CA GLY A 109 18.48 -25.00 -13.48
C GLY A 109 18.96 -26.13 -12.56
N LEU A 110 19.90 -25.85 -11.66
CA LEU A 110 20.38 -26.82 -10.67
C LEU A 110 19.26 -27.32 -9.74
N ALA A 111 18.40 -26.42 -9.27
CA ALA A 111 17.26 -26.75 -8.42
C ALA A 111 16.26 -27.68 -9.13
N TRP A 112 15.99 -27.40 -10.41
CA TRP A 112 15.09 -28.19 -11.25
C TRP A 112 15.61 -29.61 -11.44
N PHE A 113 16.89 -29.79 -11.81
CA PHE A 113 17.49 -31.13 -11.93
C PHE A 113 17.42 -31.92 -10.62
N ARG A 114 17.71 -31.26 -9.48
CA ARG A 114 17.59 -31.88 -8.16
C ARG A 114 16.15 -32.27 -7.83
N ALA A 115 15.18 -31.39 -8.11
CA ALA A 115 13.77 -31.67 -7.86
C ALA A 115 13.26 -32.82 -8.76
N ARG A 116 13.63 -32.84 -10.05
CA ARG A 116 13.33 -33.96 -10.96
C ARG A 116 13.93 -35.27 -10.47
N ARG A 117 15.19 -35.27 -10.03
CA ARG A 117 15.85 -36.46 -9.46
C ARG A 117 15.11 -36.97 -8.21
N ASP A 118 14.67 -36.07 -7.34
CA ASP A 118 13.89 -36.41 -6.14
C ASP A 118 12.51 -37.00 -6.51
N LEU A 119 11.92 -36.62 -7.66
CA LEU A 119 10.72 -37.25 -8.22
C LEU A 119 11.01 -38.65 -8.79
N THR A 120 12.04 -38.80 -9.62
CA THR A 120 12.34 -40.03 -10.37
C THR A 120 12.89 -41.17 -9.51
N LEU A 121 13.73 -40.87 -8.52
CA LEU A 121 14.26 -41.88 -7.58
C LEU A 121 13.16 -42.54 -6.73
N HIS A 122 11.95 -41.98 -6.72
CA HIS A 122 10.83 -42.49 -5.95
C HIS A 122 9.72 -43.13 -6.78
N THR A 123 9.58 -42.83 -8.08
CA THR A 123 8.60 -43.53 -8.94
C THR A 123 8.91 -45.03 -9.05
N SER A 124 10.18 -45.43 -9.08
CA SER A 124 10.60 -46.85 -9.12
C SER A 124 10.31 -47.63 -7.83
N TRP A 125 10.32 -46.97 -6.67
CA TRP A 125 10.07 -47.59 -5.36
C TRP A 125 8.60 -47.49 -4.93
N SER A 126 7.89 -46.41 -5.30
CA SER A 126 6.46 -46.25 -5.01
C SER A 126 5.53 -46.96 -5.98
N ALA A 127 5.92 -47.21 -7.24
CA ALA A 127 5.16 -48.08 -8.15
C ALA A 127 5.00 -49.50 -7.57
N ARG A 128 5.99 -50.00 -6.82
CA ARG A 128 5.94 -51.29 -6.12
C ARG A 128 5.02 -51.31 -4.88
N ARG A 129 4.64 -50.16 -4.32
CA ARG A 129 3.70 -50.03 -3.18
C ARG A 129 2.30 -49.55 -3.59
N ALA A 130 2.20 -48.75 -4.65
CA ALA A 130 0.94 -48.24 -5.19
C ALA A 130 0.10 -49.34 -5.85
N ALA A 131 0.71 -50.48 -6.23
CA ALA A 131 0.00 -51.69 -6.64
C ALA A 131 -0.92 -52.30 -5.54
N GLY A 132 -0.91 -51.75 -4.31
CA GLY A 132 -1.78 -52.19 -3.21
C GLY A 132 -2.42 -51.08 -2.38
N GLN A 133 -2.42 -49.82 -2.85
CA GLN A 133 -3.16 -48.72 -2.18
C GLN A 133 -4.29 -48.22 -3.10
N PRO A 134 -5.53 -48.06 -2.60
CA PRO A 134 -6.61 -47.46 -3.38
C PRO A 134 -6.17 -46.06 -3.82
N ALA A 135 -6.49 -45.71 -5.07
CA ALA A 135 -6.21 -44.38 -5.61
C ALA A 135 -6.87 -43.34 -4.69
N ASP A 136 -6.12 -42.31 -4.26
CA ASP A 136 -6.72 -41.13 -3.65
C ASP A 136 -7.77 -40.60 -4.65
N ASP A 137 -9.03 -40.53 -4.22
CA ASP A 137 -10.13 -40.08 -5.07
C ASP A 137 -9.76 -38.75 -5.74
N ALA A 138 -9.90 -38.70 -7.06
CA ALA A 138 -9.74 -37.45 -7.79
C ALA A 138 -10.63 -36.38 -7.14
N PRO A 139 -10.14 -35.15 -6.93
CA PRO A 139 -10.95 -34.10 -6.33
C PRO A 139 -12.25 -33.99 -7.16
N GLY A 140 -13.40 -34.14 -6.50
CA GLY A 140 -14.70 -34.02 -7.17
C GLY A 140 -14.83 -32.69 -7.91
N ALA A 141 -15.82 -32.55 -8.78
CA ALA A 141 -15.98 -31.37 -9.64
C ALA A 141 -16.10 -30.03 -8.88
N VAL A 142 -16.53 -30.06 -7.60
CA VAL A 142 -16.82 -28.86 -6.79
C VAL A 142 -15.63 -27.88 -6.70
N PRO A 143 -14.41 -28.27 -6.25
CA PRO A 143 -13.25 -27.39 -6.27
C PRO A 143 -12.98 -26.71 -7.62
N ILE A 144 -13.13 -27.43 -8.74
CA ILE A 144 -12.91 -26.91 -10.09
C ILE A 144 -13.99 -25.87 -10.41
N VAL A 145 -15.26 -26.19 -10.17
CA VAL A 145 -16.38 -25.27 -10.36
C VAL A 145 -16.15 -23.98 -9.59
N LEU A 146 -15.75 -24.04 -8.32
CA LEU A 146 -15.48 -22.85 -7.51
C LEU A 146 -14.34 -21.98 -8.07
N MET A 147 -13.24 -22.60 -8.49
CA MET A 147 -12.13 -21.87 -9.13
C MET A 147 -12.59 -21.20 -10.42
N VAL A 148 -13.32 -21.92 -11.28
CA VAL A 148 -13.88 -21.37 -12.52
C VAL A 148 -14.85 -20.24 -12.22
N THR A 149 -15.73 -20.37 -11.21
CA THR A 149 -16.65 -19.29 -10.79
C THR A 149 -15.88 -18.05 -10.33
N ALA A 150 -14.81 -18.20 -9.54
CA ALA A 150 -13.99 -17.07 -9.11
C ALA A 150 -13.25 -16.41 -10.29
N ILE A 151 -12.69 -17.21 -11.20
CA ILE A 151 -11.98 -16.69 -12.38
C ILE A 151 -12.95 -15.99 -13.34
N LEU A 152 -14.10 -16.59 -13.64
CA LEU A 152 -15.12 -15.99 -14.50
C LEU A 152 -15.76 -14.75 -13.86
N GLY A 153 -16.00 -14.77 -12.54
CA GLY A 153 -16.47 -13.61 -11.80
C GLY A 153 -15.49 -12.45 -11.86
N ALA A 154 -14.19 -12.72 -11.65
CA ALA A 154 -13.15 -11.71 -11.80
C ALA A 154 -13.03 -11.22 -13.25
N ALA A 155 -13.07 -12.12 -14.23
CA ALA A 155 -13.05 -11.76 -15.65
C ALA A 155 -14.27 -10.91 -16.05
N LEU A 156 -15.44 -11.14 -15.45
CA LEU A 156 -16.62 -10.30 -15.66
C LEU A 156 -16.42 -8.90 -15.09
N CYS A 157 -15.89 -8.78 -13.86
CA CYS A 157 -15.57 -7.46 -13.28
C CYS A 157 -14.57 -6.70 -14.15
N ILE A 158 -13.43 -7.32 -14.46
CA ILE A 158 -12.35 -6.68 -15.21
C ILE A 158 -12.77 -6.41 -16.66
N GLY A 159 -13.49 -7.34 -17.29
CA GLY A 159 -14.06 -7.15 -18.62
C GLY A 159 -15.06 -6.00 -18.67
N THR A 160 -15.85 -5.79 -17.60
CA THR A 160 -16.74 -4.63 -17.48
C THR A 160 -15.93 -3.33 -17.42
N VAL A 161 -14.88 -3.29 -16.59
CA VAL A 161 -14.00 -2.11 -16.47
C VAL A 161 -13.32 -1.77 -17.79
N VAL A 162 -12.76 -2.78 -18.47
CA VAL A 162 -12.11 -2.60 -19.78
C VAL A 162 -13.11 -2.14 -20.84
N ALA A 163 -14.35 -2.64 -20.81
CA ALA A 163 -15.40 -2.23 -21.74
C ALA A 163 -15.92 -0.81 -21.48
N THR A 164 -15.95 -0.37 -20.21
CA THR A 164 -16.27 1.02 -19.84
C THR A 164 -15.17 1.98 -20.29
N GLY A 165 -13.90 1.57 -20.17
CA GLY A 165 -12.75 2.43 -20.43
C GLY A 165 -12.46 3.40 -19.27
N PRO A 166 -11.39 4.21 -19.37
CA PRO A 166 -11.05 5.19 -18.35
C PRO A 166 -12.16 6.23 -18.18
N VAL A 167 -12.46 6.58 -16.93
CA VAL A 167 -13.44 7.62 -16.59
C VAL A 167 -12.90 8.54 -15.51
N GLU A 168 -13.41 9.77 -15.50
CA GLU A 168 -13.16 10.70 -14.41
C GLU A 168 -13.96 10.26 -13.16
N PRO A 169 -13.31 10.11 -11.99
CA PRO A 169 -14.00 9.63 -10.80
C PRO A 169 -15.01 10.65 -10.25
N GLN A 170 -16.13 10.13 -9.76
CA GLN A 170 -17.19 10.92 -9.12
C GLN A 170 -17.37 10.52 -7.65
N PHE A 171 -18.04 11.38 -6.88
CA PHE A 171 -18.50 11.02 -5.54
C PHE A 171 -19.45 9.82 -5.60
N GLY A 172 -19.39 8.95 -4.61
CA GLY A 172 -20.11 7.66 -4.60
C GLY A 172 -19.35 6.52 -5.26
N GLY A 173 -18.27 6.82 -6.01
CA GLY A 173 -17.32 5.86 -6.52
C GLY A 173 -17.74 5.08 -7.76
N PHE A 174 -16.91 4.13 -8.16
CA PHE A 174 -16.99 3.47 -9.46
C PHE A 174 -18.26 2.63 -9.72
N LEU A 175 -19.05 2.28 -8.70
CA LEU A 175 -20.23 1.43 -8.91
C LEU A 175 -21.33 2.10 -9.73
N HIS A 176 -21.48 3.42 -9.62
CA HIS A 176 -22.42 4.18 -10.43
C HIS A 176 -22.10 4.09 -11.92
N VAL A 177 -20.83 3.83 -12.25
CA VAL A 177 -20.33 3.71 -13.62
C VAL A 177 -20.35 2.25 -14.10
N LEU A 178 -19.85 1.31 -13.30
CA LEU A 178 -19.67 -0.09 -13.72
C LEU A 178 -20.97 -0.92 -13.67
N GLY A 179 -21.95 -0.51 -12.87
CA GLY A 179 -23.28 -1.10 -12.84
C GLY A 179 -23.35 -2.57 -12.40
N LEU A 180 -24.44 -3.23 -12.81
CA LEU A 180 -24.80 -4.58 -12.37
C LEU A 180 -23.81 -5.69 -12.78
N PRO A 181 -23.21 -5.69 -13.99
CA PRO A 181 -22.27 -6.76 -14.40
C PRO A 181 -21.08 -6.90 -13.45
N TRP A 182 -20.49 -5.77 -13.03
CA TRP A 182 -19.39 -5.78 -12.07
C TRP A 182 -19.83 -6.32 -10.71
N ALA A 183 -21.01 -5.91 -10.21
CA ALA A 183 -21.54 -6.39 -8.94
C ALA A 183 -21.82 -7.89 -8.94
N VAL A 184 -22.34 -8.44 -10.05
CA VAL A 184 -22.57 -9.88 -10.24
C VAL A 184 -21.24 -10.65 -10.23
N GLY A 185 -20.22 -10.15 -10.94
CA GLY A 185 -18.89 -10.74 -10.94
C GLY A 185 -18.26 -10.77 -9.55
N PHE A 186 -18.35 -9.65 -8.82
CA PHE A 186 -17.83 -9.52 -7.46
C PHE A 186 -18.54 -10.49 -6.50
N LEU A 187 -19.87 -10.58 -6.58
CA LEU A 187 -20.66 -11.53 -5.79
C LEU A 187 -20.29 -12.98 -6.10
N ALA A 188 -20.03 -13.33 -7.37
CA ALA A 188 -19.60 -14.66 -7.76
C ALA A 188 -18.24 -15.04 -7.13
N VAL A 189 -17.29 -14.10 -7.10
CA VAL A 189 -15.99 -14.27 -6.43
C VAL A 189 -16.18 -14.46 -4.92
N LEU A 190 -17.01 -13.63 -4.29
CA LEU A 190 -17.28 -13.69 -2.85
C LEU A 190 -17.95 -15.01 -2.45
N LEU A 191 -18.95 -15.47 -3.20
CA LEU A 191 -19.63 -16.74 -2.96
C LEU A 191 -18.70 -17.93 -3.20
N SER A 192 -17.86 -17.86 -4.24
CA SER A 192 -16.82 -18.87 -4.49
C SER A 192 -15.88 -18.99 -3.29
N LEU A 193 -15.40 -17.86 -2.75
CA LEU A 193 -14.53 -17.81 -1.58
C LEU A 193 -15.19 -18.46 -0.35
N VAL A 194 -16.42 -18.08 -0.01
CA VAL A 194 -17.10 -18.63 1.18
C VAL A 194 -17.39 -20.14 1.01
N CYS A 195 -17.77 -20.57 -0.19
CA CYS A 195 -18.02 -21.98 -0.50
C CYS A 195 -16.74 -22.82 -0.57
N SER A 196 -15.59 -22.23 -0.92
CA SER A 196 -14.29 -22.91 -1.02
C SER A 196 -13.80 -23.50 0.31
N ARG A 197 -14.35 -23.05 1.43
CA ARG A 197 -14.07 -23.56 2.79
C ARG A 197 -14.18 -25.09 2.91
N ARG A 198 -15.00 -25.74 2.09
CA ARG A 198 -15.19 -27.20 2.08
C ARG A 198 -14.48 -27.94 0.96
N ALA A 199 -13.91 -27.22 0.01
CA ALA A 199 -13.32 -27.78 -1.19
C ALA A 199 -11.82 -28.06 -0.99
N THR A 200 -10.95 -27.24 -1.56
CA THR A 200 -9.49 -27.38 -1.43
C THR A 200 -8.86 -26.05 -1.03
N GLU A 201 -7.66 -26.11 -0.47
CA GLU A 201 -6.89 -24.89 -0.22
C GLU A 201 -6.65 -24.09 -1.51
N LEU A 202 -6.39 -24.77 -2.63
CA LEU A 202 -6.20 -24.11 -3.92
C LEU A 202 -7.44 -23.32 -4.35
N SER A 203 -8.64 -23.90 -4.21
CA SER A 203 -9.87 -23.15 -4.52
C SER A 203 -10.02 -21.91 -3.65
N SER A 204 -9.71 -21.97 -2.35
CA SER A 204 -9.76 -20.79 -1.48
C SER A 204 -8.71 -19.75 -1.83
N ALA A 205 -7.51 -20.19 -2.20
CA ALA A 205 -6.45 -19.32 -2.67
C ALA A 205 -6.85 -18.57 -3.94
N VAL A 206 -7.37 -19.29 -4.94
CA VAL A 206 -7.84 -18.71 -6.20
C VAL A 206 -8.95 -17.69 -5.94
N SER A 207 -9.96 -18.01 -5.13
CA SER A 207 -11.04 -17.06 -4.84
C SER A 207 -10.56 -15.82 -4.08
N ALA A 208 -9.64 -15.96 -3.12
CA ALA A 208 -9.09 -14.83 -2.37
C ALA A 208 -8.19 -13.94 -3.24
N ILE A 209 -7.38 -14.53 -4.12
CA ILE A 209 -6.56 -13.80 -5.09
C ILE A 209 -7.46 -13.12 -6.12
N SER A 210 -8.50 -13.78 -6.63
CA SER A 210 -9.49 -13.16 -7.50
C SER A 210 -10.16 -11.96 -6.85
N LEU A 211 -10.51 -12.04 -5.56
CA LEU A 211 -11.07 -10.91 -4.82
C LEU A 211 -10.11 -9.73 -4.77
N LEU A 212 -8.84 -9.98 -4.41
CA LEU A 212 -7.79 -8.94 -4.42
C LEU A 212 -7.65 -8.32 -5.81
N VAL A 213 -7.55 -9.15 -6.86
CA VAL A 213 -7.40 -8.67 -8.24
C VAL A 213 -8.59 -7.79 -8.63
N VAL A 214 -9.82 -8.22 -8.35
CA VAL A 214 -11.01 -7.40 -8.64
C VAL A 214 -10.94 -6.06 -7.91
N VAL A 215 -10.66 -6.07 -6.60
CA VAL A 215 -10.61 -4.85 -5.78
C VAL A 215 -9.55 -3.86 -6.29
N MET A 216 -8.33 -4.33 -6.53
CA MET A 216 -7.20 -3.45 -6.85
C MET A 216 -7.13 -3.10 -8.35
N LEU A 217 -7.33 -4.07 -9.23
CA LEU A 217 -7.23 -3.86 -10.67
C LEU A 217 -8.42 -3.08 -11.24
N THR A 218 -9.60 -3.12 -10.59
CA THR A 218 -10.75 -2.31 -11.02
C THR A 218 -10.38 -0.84 -11.08
N THR A 219 -9.87 -0.27 -9.99
CA THR A 219 -9.56 1.15 -9.97
C THR A 219 -8.28 1.49 -10.70
N ALA A 220 -7.29 0.59 -10.70
CA ALA A 220 -6.09 0.76 -11.50
C ALA A 220 -6.38 0.74 -13.01
N LEU A 221 -7.44 0.09 -13.51
CA LEU A 221 -7.80 0.17 -14.94
C LEU A 221 -8.77 1.31 -15.24
N LEU A 222 -9.67 1.61 -14.30
CA LEU A 222 -10.74 2.59 -14.50
C LEU A 222 -10.24 4.05 -14.46
N TYR A 223 -9.18 4.34 -13.71
CA TYR A 223 -8.67 5.71 -13.51
C TYR A 223 -7.30 5.88 -14.16
N GLU A 224 -6.98 7.05 -14.73
CA GLU A 224 -5.74 7.23 -15.51
C GLU A 224 -4.48 7.46 -14.67
N GLY A 225 -4.60 8.13 -13.53
CA GLY A 225 -3.55 8.33 -12.53
C GLY A 225 -3.69 7.45 -11.26
N PRO A 226 -2.70 7.51 -10.36
CA PRO A 226 -2.74 6.82 -9.07
C PRO A 226 -3.82 7.39 -8.15
N ARG A 227 -4.26 6.56 -7.20
CA ARG A 227 -5.34 6.84 -6.25
C ARG A 227 -4.93 7.59 -4.98
N SER A 228 -3.66 8.00 -4.88
CA SER A 228 -3.18 8.75 -3.74
C SER A 228 -2.20 9.79 -4.25
N PRO A 229 -2.42 11.10 -4.01
CA PRO A 229 -1.49 12.17 -4.38
C PRO A 229 -0.09 11.97 -3.77
N SER A 230 -0.02 11.35 -2.59
CA SER A 230 1.25 10.96 -1.96
C SER A 230 2.06 9.95 -2.78
N SER A 231 1.45 9.26 -3.75
CA SER A 231 2.19 8.40 -4.68
C SER A 231 3.12 9.23 -5.57
N VAL A 232 2.66 10.39 -6.07
CA VAL A 232 3.48 11.24 -6.94
C VAL A 232 4.63 11.89 -6.15
N LYS A 233 4.38 12.31 -4.91
CA LYS A 233 5.43 12.74 -3.96
C LYS A 233 6.56 11.71 -3.84
N HIS A 234 6.21 10.42 -3.82
CA HIS A 234 7.19 9.34 -3.75
C HIS A 234 7.84 8.99 -5.09
N VAL A 235 7.15 9.23 -6.22
CA VAL A 235 7.74 9.10 -7.56
C VAL A 235 8.85 10.13 -7.75
N ASP A 236 8.64 11.37 -7.30
CA ASP A 236 9.67 12.41 -7.33
C ASP A 236 10.97 11.96 -6.63
N LEU A 237 10.87 11.35 -5.45
CA LEU A 237 12.04 10.80 -4.74
C LEU A 237 12.72 9.64 -5.48
N VAL A 238 11.99 8.91 -6.33
CA VAL A 238 12.58 7.91 -7.24
C VAL A 238 13.34 8.60 -8.36
N ASP A 239 12.76 9.65 -8.97
CA ASP A 239 13.36 10.41 -10.06
C ASP A 239 14.63 11.17 -9.63
N GLN A 240 14.64 11.70 -8.39
CA GLN A 240 15.84 12.25 -7.77
C GLN A 240 16.97 11.21 -7.73
N ILE A 241 16.68 9.97 -7.31
CA ILE A 241 17.70 8.90 -7.27
C ILE A 241 18.12 8.48 -8.68
N LEU A 242 17.21 8.42 -9.65
CA LEU A 242 17.55 8.12 -11.03
C LEU A 242 18.49 9.18 -11.65
N THR A 243 18.41 10.43 -11.17
CA THR A 243 19.20 11.55 -11.72
C THR A 243 20.49 11.79 -10.95
N SER A 244 20.44 11.84 -9.61
CA SER A 244 21.56 12.23 -8.75
C SER A 244 22.07 11.10 -7.86
N HIS A 245 21.46 9.91 -7.91
CA HIS A 245 21.76 8.74 -7.04
C HIS A 245 21.60 9.02 -5.53
N THR A 246 20.89 10.09 -5.17
CA THR A 246 20.64 10.54 -3.80
C THR A 246 19.22 11.08 -3.69
N THR A 247 18.71 11.21 -2.47
CA THR A 247 17.51 11.99 -2.19
C THR A 247 17.88 13.34 -1.61
N ASN A 248 17.10 14.36 -1.94
CA ASN A 248 17.20 15.71 -1.41
C ASN A 248 15.81 16.25 -1.11
N SER A 249 15.37 16.12 0.15
CA SER A 249 14.09 16.65 0.61
C SER A 249 14.26 17.51 1.87
N SER A 250 13.45 18.56 1.99
CA SER A 250 13.27 19.36 3.21
C SER A 250 12.62 18.54 4.34
N VAL A 251 11.88 17.49 3.98
CA VAL A 251 11.33 16.53 4.95
C VAL A 251 12.40 15.47 5.22
N GLY A 252 13.21 15.71 6.26
CA GLY A 252 14.41 14.92 6.56
C GLY A 252 14.22 13.39 6.63
N VAL A 253 13.01 12.90 6.93
CA VAL A 253 12.72 11.46 6.91
C VAL A 253 12.93 10.81 5.53
N TYR A 254 12.63 11.51 4.44
CA TYR A 254 12.81 10.95 3.09
C TYR A 254 14.29 10.78 2.74
N ASN A 255 15.17 11.58 3.34
CA ASN A 255 16.62 11.43 3.21
C ASN A 255 17.17 10.30 4.09
N GLY A 256 16.59 10.09 5.28
CA GLY A 256 17.03 9.05 6.23
C GLY A 256 16.50 7.64 5.95
N TRP A 257 15.35 7.51 5.28
CA TRP A 257 14.71 6.22 4.96
C TRP A 257 14.44 6.03 3.45
N PRO A 258 15.45 6.14 2.56
CA PRO A 258 15.23 6.07 1.13
C PRO A 258 15.13 4.63 0.58
N GLY A 259 15.05 3.62 1.46
CA GLY A 259 15.09 2.21 1.05
C GLY A 259 14.00 1.83 0.05
N PHE A 260 12.79 2.35 0.20
CA PHE A 260 11.72 2.15 -0.78
C PHE A 260 12.04 2.82 -2.12
N PHE A 261 12.32 4.12 -2.13
CA PHE A 261 12.54 4.89 -3.36
C PHE A 261 13.73 4.36 -4.15
N SER A 262 14.85 4.09 -3.48
CA SER A 262 16.05 3.53 -4.10
C SER A 262 15.83 2.15 -4.70
N SER A 263 14.99 1.31 -4.05
CA SER A 263 14.64 -0.01 -4.57
C SER A 263 13.82 0.09 -5.86
N ILE A 264 12.93 1.09 -5.97
CA ILE A 264 12.14 1.31 -7.18
C ILE A 264 12.99 1.99 -8.27
N ALA A 265 13.90 2.90 -7.93
CA ALA A 265 14.87 3.45 -8.88
C ALA A 265 15.71 2.34 -9.52
N TRP A 266 16.16 1.36 -8.73
CA TRP A 266 16.81 0.17 -9.28
C TRP A 266 15.87 -0.61 -10.22
N VAL A 267 14.63 -0.88 -9.82
CA VAL A 267 13.66 -1.56 -10.69
C VAL A 267 13.44 -0.80 -12.00
N ALA A 268 13.31 0.52 -11.92
CA ALA A 268 13.07 1.40 -13.06
C ALA A 268 14.22 1.31 -14.07
N GLU A 269 15.45 1.59 -13.63
CA GLU A 269 16.61 1.57 -14.51
C GLU A 269 16.95 0.16 -15.02
N ALA A 270 16.90 -0.86 -14.16
CA ALA A 270 17.23 -2.23 -14.56
C ALA A 270 16.24 -2.78 -15.59
N SER A 271 14.95 -2.45 -15.44
CA SER A 271 13.87 -2.97 -16.31
C SER A 271 13.59 -2.07 -17.52
N GLY A 272 14.13 -0.85 -17.56
CA GLY A 272 13.79 0.14 -18.60
C GLY A 272 12.39 0.73 -18.44
N LEU A 273 11.89 0.81 -17.21
CA LEU A 273 10.60 1.43 -16.92
C LEU A 273 10.79 2.95 -16.84
N GLU A 274 10.24 3.66 -17.82
CA GLU A 274 10.34 5.13 -17.93
C GLU A 274 9.23 5.84 -17.14
N ASP A 275 7.99 5.33 -17.21
CA ASP A 275 6.83 5.93 -16.54
C ASP A 275 6.59 5.31 -15.16
N VAL A 276 7.23 5.88 -14.15
CA VAL A 276 7.08 5.46 -12.75
C VAL A 276 5.70 5.83 -12.18
N VAL A 277 5.02 6.85 -12.71
CA VAL A 277 3.65 7.23 -12.30
C VAL A 277 2.66 6.15 -12.73
N ALA A 278 2.76 5.66 -13.97
CA ALA A 278 1.97 4.53 -14.43
C ALA A 278 2.28 3.27 -13.60
N PHE A 279 3.53 3.04 -13.23
CA PHE A 279 3.87 1.93 -12.31
C PHE A 279 3.23 2.11 -10.92
N ALA A 280 3.23 3.33 -10.37
CA ALA A 280 2.61 3.67 -9.10
C ALA A 280 1.09 3.45 -9.10
N ARG A 281 0.42 3.68 -10.25
CA ARG A 281 -1.00 3.37 -10.45
C ARG A 281 -1.31 1.87 -10.30
N PHE A 282 -0.43 0.98 -10.77
CA PHE A 282 -0.59 -0.48 -10.62
C PHE A 282 0.03 -1.05 -9.34
N TRP A 283 0.72 -0.22 -8.54
CA TRP A 283 1.40 -0.65 -7.33
C TRP A 283 0.49 -1.37 -6.32
N PRO A 284 -0.75 -0.91 -6.01
CA PRO A 284 -1.63 -1.61 -5.07
C PRO A 284 -1.88 -3.07 -5.44
N LEU A 285 -1.94 -3.39 -6.74
CA LEU A 285 -2.03 -4.78 -7.20
C LEU A 285 -0.73 -5.56 -6.97
N ILE A 286 0.41 -4.98 -7.36
CA ILE A 286 1.75 -5.61 -7.22
C ILE A 286 2.03 -5.93 -5.75
N ILE A 287 1.92 -4.91 -4.88
CA ILE A 287 2.15 -5.09 -3.44
C ILE A 287 1.05 -5.94 -2.80
N GLY A 288 -0.19 -5.83 -3.28
CA GLY A 288 -1.32 -6.65 -2.85
C GLY A 288 -1.06 -8.16 -3.04
N LEU A 289 -0.48 -8.56 -4.18
CA LEU A 289 -0.15 -9.96 -4.47
C LEU A 289 0.92 -10.51 -3.52
N ILE A 290 1.94 -9.71 -3.21
CA ILE A 290 2.96 -10.05 -2.20
C ILE A 290 2.31 -10.16 -0.83
N ARG A 291 1.47 -9.17 -0.50
CA ARG A 291 0.77 -9.05 0.77
C ARG A 291 -0.13 -10.26 1.06
N VAL A 292 -0.94 -10.73 0.11
CA VAL A 292 -1.83 -11.89 0.35
C VAL A 292 -1.04 -13.18 0.59
N VAL A 293 0.12 -13.34 -0.05
CA VAL A 293 1.03 -14.48 0.19
C VAL A 293 1.65 -14.41 1.59
N VAL A 294 2.11 -13.23 2.00
CA VAL A 294 2.66 -13.00 3.35
C VAL A 294 1.59 -13.20 4.41
N LEU A 295 0.42 -12.57 4.24
CA LEU A 295 -0.70 -12.69 5.16
C LEU A 295 -1.20 -14.13 5.26
N ARG A 296 -1.26 -14.89 4.17
CA ARG A 296 -1.60 -16.31 4.24
C ARG A 296 -0.60 -17.09 5.11
N GLU A 297 0.70 -16.86 4.96
CA GLU A 297 1.70 -17.54 5.79
C GLU A 297 1.60 -17.16 7.26
N PHE A 298 1.40 -15.87 7.55
CA PHE A 298 1.17 -15.37 8.91
C PHE A 298 -0.12 -15.95 9.52
N LEU A 299 -1.25 -15.82 8.83
CA LEU A 299 -2.56 -16.31 9.28
C LEU A 299 -2.58 -17.83 9.42
N GLY A 300 -1.81 -18.57 8.63
CA GLY A 300 -1.61 -20.01 8.81
C GLY A 300 -0.92 -20.40 10.13
N ARG A 301 -0.36 -19.43 10.87
CA ARG A 301 0.18 -19.65 12.23
C ARG A 301 -0.86 -19.43 13.33
N ILE A 302 -1.97 -18.79 12.99
CA ILE A 302 -3.09 -18.48 13.90
C ILE A 302 -4.26 -19.44 13.63
N VAL A 303 -4.57 -19.64 12.36
CA VAL A 303 -5.69 -20.41 11.85
C VAL A 303 -5.18 -21.79 11.39
N ARG A 304 -5.69 -22.86 12.02
CA ARG A 304 -5.25 -24.24 11.75
C ARG A 304 -5.68 -24.74 10.36
N ASP A 305 -6.90 -24.40 9.94
CA ASP A 305 -7.43 -24.78 8.63
C ASP A 305 -6.88 -23.84 7.53
N PRO A 306 -6.12 -24.34 6.55
CA PRO A 306 -5.57 -23.53 5.46
C PRO A 306 -6.64 -22.80 4.63
N ARG A 307 -7.84 -23.36 4.50
CA ARG A 307 -8.94 -22.76 3.74
C ARG A 307 -9.52 -21.57 4.50
N ALA A 308 -9.74 -21.73 5.80
CA ALA A 308 -10.11 -20.64 6.69
C ALA A 308 -9.04 -19.55 6.76
N ALA A 309 -7.75 -19.88 6.66
CA ALA A 309 -6.68 -18.89 6.59
C ALA A 309 -6.81 -17.99 5.35
N TRP A 310 -7.15 -18.53 4.18
CA TRP A 310 -7.44 -17.74 2.98
C TRP A 310 -8.71 -16.87 3.09
N ILE A 311 -9.72 -17.34 3.81
CA ILE A 311 -10.91 -16.51 4.13
C ILE A 311 -10.51 -15.36 5.05
N ALA A 312 -9.64 -15.59 6.04
CA ALA A 312 -9.11 -14.50 6.86
C ALA A 312 -8.26 -13.51 6.05
N VAL A 313 -7.50 -13.98 5.04
CA VAL A 313 -6.80 -13.08 4.10
C VAL A 313 -7.81 -12.18 3.37
N ALA A 314 -8.92 -12.76 2.89
CA ALA A 314 -9.96 -11.98 2.23
C ALA A 314 -10.65 -10.98 3.18
N PHE A 315 -10.82 -11.31 4.47
CA PHE A 315 -11.28 -10.34 5.47
C PHE A 315 -10.30 -9.17 5.60
N CYS A 316 -8.99 -9.42 5.56
CA CYS A 316 -8.00 -8.33 5.55
C CYS A 316 -8.12 -7.45 4.30
N VAL A 317 -8.42 -8.02 3.13
CA VAL A 317 -8.60 -7.26 1.88
C VAL A 317 -9.85 -6.36 1.96
N LEU A 318 -10.95 -6.87 2.50
CA LEU A 318 -12.21 -6.11 2.59
C LEU A 318 -12.19 -5.04 3.70
N VAL A 319 -11.42 -5.23 4.77
CA VAL A 319 -11.42 -4.29 5.90
C VAL A 319 -10.32 -3.25 5.79
N ASP A 320 -9.23 -3.55 5.08
CA ASP A 320 -8.17 -2.56 4.89
C ASP A 320 -8.50 -1.57 3.78
N THR A 321 -9.33 -0.59 4.14
CA THR A 321 -9.64 0.59 3.31
C THR A 321 -8.97 1.86 3.84
N ILE A 322 -7.97 1.70 4.71
CA ILE A 322 -7.15 2.80 5.23
C ILE A 322 -6.32 3.44 4.12
N GLY A 323 -6.13 2.74 2.99
CA GLY A 323 -5.39 3.24 1.84
C GLY A 323 -3.87 3.19 2.04
N ALA A 324 -3.37 2.22 2.81
CA ALA A 324 -1.93 2.06 3.10
C ALA A 324 -1.18 1.20 2.06
N ASP A 325 -1.84 0.83 0.96
CA ASP A 325 -1.32 0.02 -0.14
C ASP A 325 -0.92 0.85 -1.39
N TYR A 326 -1.05 2.18 -1.32
CA TYR A 326 -0.49 3.11 -2.31
C TYR A 326 1.03 3.00 -2.43
N PHE A 327 1.58 3.56 -3.51
CA PHE A 327 3.01 3.57 -3.82
C PHE A 327 3.79 4.30 -2.72
N SER A 328 4.27 3.53 -1.73
CA SER A 328 4.77 4.07 -0.47
C SER A 328 5.70 3.13 0.29
N PRO A 329 6.60 3.67 1.13
CA PRO A 329 7.40 2.85 2.04
C PRO A 329 6.55 2.06 3.05
N GLN A 330 5.37 2.57 3.43
CA GLN A 330 4.46 1.93 4.39
C GLN A 330 3.89 0.62 3.83
N SER A 331 3.50 0.60 2.56
CA SER A 331 2.95 -0.60 1.89
C SER A 331 3.97 -1.76 1.85
N LEU A 332 5.23 -1.47 1.54
CA LEU A 332 6.31 -2.46 1.52
C LEU A 332 6.71 -2.87 2.94
N GLY A 333 6.82 -1.89 3.86
CA GLY A 333 7.12 -2.13 5.27
C GLY A 333 6.11 -3.07 5.93
N TYR A 334 4.83 -2.97 5.58
CA TYR A 334 3.78 -3.87 6.06
C TYR A 334 3.99 -5.33 5.60
N CYS A 335 4.44 -5.55 4.36
CA CYS A 335 4.76 -6.89 3.88
C CYS A 335 5.96 -7.50 4.64
N PHE A 336 7.02 -6.71 4.86
CA PHE A 336 8.15 -7.15 5.67
C PHE A 336 7.76 -7.45 7.11
N ALA A 337 6.93 -6.61 7.72
CA ALA A 337 6.41 -6.77 9.07
C ALA A 337 5.76 -8.13 9.30
N PHE A 338 4.79 -8.50 8.46
CA PHE A 338 4.08 -9.76 8.62
C PHE A 338 4.89 -10.98 8.13
N ALA A 339 5.85 -10.80 7.23
CA ALA A 339 6.82 -11.84 6.90
C ALA A 339 7.71 -12.17 8.10
N ILE A 340 8.19 -11.15 8.81
CA ILE A 340 8.94 -11.28 10.07
C ILE A 340 8.06 -11.95 11.13
N ALA A 341 6.84 -11.48 11.36
CA ALA A 341 5.93 -12.06 12.35
C ALA A 341 5.69 -13.56 12.07
N ALA A 342 5.48 -13.93 10.80
CA ALA A 342 5.35 -15.32 10.40
C ALA A 342 6.66 -16.11 10.61
N ALA A 343 7.82 -15.56 10.29
CA ALA A 343 9.12 -16.22 10.51
C ALA A 343 9.39 -16.47 12.01
N VAL A 344 9.06 -15.51 12.87
CA VAL A 344 9.18 -15.57 14.34
C VAL A 344 8.36 -16.73 14.92
N MET A 345 7.11 -16.87 14.47
CA MET A 345 6.18 -17.93 14.89
C MET A 345 6.47 -19.29 14.24
N SER A 346 7.56 -19.43 13.48
CA SER A 346 7.88 -20.67 12.76
C SER A 346 8.54 -21.71 13.65
N SER A 347 8.36 -22.98 13.26
CA SER A 347 9.07 -24.12 13.85
C SER A 347 10.50 -24.29 13.30
N ALA A 348 11.01 -23.29 12.57
CA ALA A 348 12.37 -23.32 12.02
C ALA A 348 13.42 -23.27 13.14
N SER A 349 14.61 -23.79 12.84
CA SER A 349 15.75 -23.72 13.78
C SER A 349 16.12 -22.27 14.08
N ALA A 350 16.83 -22.03 15.19
CA ALA A 350 17.31 -20.69 15.55
C ALA A 350 18.11 -20.04 14.40
N ARG A 351 19.06 -20.79 13.81
CA ARG A 351 19.85 -20.35 12.65
C ARG A 351 18.98 -19.99 11.44
N ALA A 352 17.97 -20.81 11.14
CA ALA A 352 17.06 -20.52 10.03
C ALA A 352 16.19 -19.28 10.30
N ARG A 353 15.75 -19.07 11.54
CA ARG A 353 15.01 -17.86 11.92
C ARG A 353 15.86 -16.61 11.78
N VAL A 354 17.11 -16.63 12.25
CA VAL A 354 18.04 -15.50 12.05
C VAL A 354 18.19 -15.20 10.56
N ALA A 355 18.44 -16.22 9.72
CA ALA A 355 18.61 -16.05 8.28
C ALA A 355 17.35 -15.53 7.56
N MET A 356 16.15 -15.83 8.06
CA MET A 356 14.90 -15.32 7.49
C MET A 356 14.53 -13.91 8.00
N ILE A 357 14.85 -13.60 9.27
CA ILE A 357 14.38 -12.38 9.93
C ILE A 357 15.36 -11.23 9.74
N LEU A 358 16.65 -11.46 9.93
CA LEU A 358 17.63 -10.38 10.01
C LEU A 358 17.75 -9.58 8.70
N PRO A 359 17.87 -10.19 7.50
CA PRO A 359 17.95 -9.42 6.26
C PRO A 359 16.70 -8.57 6.01
N VAL A 360 15.51 -9.16 6.26
CA VAL A 360 14.23 -8.47 6.12
C VAL A 360 14.09 -7.35 7.14
N SER A 361 14.65 -7.50 8.34
CA SER A 361 14.65 -6.48 9.39
C SER A 361 15.55 -5.30 9.04
N CYS A 362 16.72 -5.56 8.45
CA CYS A 362 17.60 -4.50 7.93
C CYS A 362 16.91 -3.73 6.79
N ALA A 363 16.31 -4.45 5.83
CA ALA A 363 15.55 -3.81 4.75
C ALA A 363 14.38 -2.98 5.30
N LEU A 364 13.62 -3.51 6.27
CA LEU A 364 12.53 -2.79 6.91
C LEU A 364 13.02 -1.51 7.63
N ALA A 365 14.15 -1.58 8.33
CA ALA A 365 14.75 -0.44 9.02
C ALA A 365 15.16 0.69 8.07
N MET A 366 15.64 0.36 6.87
CA MET A 366 16.02 1.32 5.83
C MET A 366 14.82 1.82 5.01
N THR A 367 13.71 1.07 5.03
CA THR A 367 12.49 1.36 4.25
C THR A 367 11.55 2.28 5.01
N HIS A 368 11.32 2.02 6.30
CA HIS A 368 10.26 2.70 7.03
C HIS A 368 10.63 2.97 8.48
N GLN A 369 10.43 4.22 8.92
CA GLN A 369 10.79 4.68 10.27
C GLN A 369 10.05 3.96 11.42
N LEU A 370 8.71 3.82 11.36
CA LEU A 370 7.93 3.29 12.50
C LEU A 370 7.67 1.77 12.50
N SER A 371 7.43 1.19 11.32
CA SER A 371 7.05 -0.22 11.15
C SER A 371 7.96 -1.23 11.88
N PRO A 372 9.32 -1.11 11.90
CA PRO A 372 10.15 -2.06 12.66
C PRO A 372 9.92 -1.99 14.18
N TYR A 373 9.59 -0.81 14.72
CA TYR A 373 9.27 -0.66 16.15
C TYR A 373 7.92 -1.29 16.50
N ILE A 374 6.89 -1.10 15.65
CA ILE A 374 5.58 -1.74 15.82
C ILE A 374 5.76 -3.26 15.87
N VAL A 375 6.47 -3.83 14.89
CA VAL A 375 6.68 -5.29 14.79
C VAL A 375 7.56 -5.82 15.91
N GLY A 376 8.63 -5.10 16.28
CA GLY A 376 9.47 -5.46 17.41
C GLY A 376 8.67 -5.55 18.71
N LEU A 377 7.78 -4.59 18.95
CA LEU A 377 6.88 -4.58 20.10
C LEU A 377 5.83 -5.70 20.02
N MET A 378 5.27 -5.98 18.84
CA MET A 378 4.40 -7.14 18.64
C MET A 378 5.09 -8.45 19.03
N ILE A 379 6.34 -8.64 18.62
CA ILE A 379 7.11 -9.85 18.94
C ILE A 379 7.39 -9.90 20.44
N ALA A 380 7.69 -8.77 21.08
CA ALA A 380 7.86 -8.68 22.52
C ALA A 380 6.58 -9.11 23.28
N VAL A 381 5.40 -8.69 22.80
CA VAL A 381 4.10 -9.16 23.31
C VAL A 381 3.97 -10.68 23.13
N LEU A 382 4.28 -11.23 21.96
CA LEU A 382 4.22 -12.68 21.73
C LEU A 382 5.16 -13.47 22.66
N VAL A 383 6.33 -12.93 22.99
CA VAL A 383 7.27 -13.48 23.97
C VAL A 383 6.70 -13.40 25.38
N ALA A 384 6.15 -12.25 25.78
CA ALA A 384 5.57 -12.02 27.10
C ALA A 384 4.40 -12.98 27.40
N PHE A 385 3.53 -13.21 26.40
CA PHE A 385 2.43 -14.17 26.49
C PHE A 385 2.86 -15.63 26.26
N ARG A 386 4.17 -15.89 26.10
CA ARG A 386 4.76 -17.22 25.84
C ARG A 386 4.23 -17.93 24.59
N VAL A 387 3.69 -17.17 23.64
CA VAL A 387 3.33 -17.68 22.30
C VAL A 387 4.62 -18.05 21.54
N VAL A 388 5.67 -17.24 21.72
CA VAL A 388 6.99 -17.44 21.13
C VAL A 388 8.02 -17.61 22.25
N LYS A 389 8.80 -18.69 22.22
CA LYS A 389 9.74 -19.02 23.31
C LYS A 389 11.04 -18.19 23.32
N PRO A 390 11.73 -17.97 22.19
CA PRO A 390 13.03 -17.29 22.24
C PRO A 390 12.84 -15.79 22.48
N TRP A 391 13.32 -15.33 23.63
CA TRP A 391 13.19 -13.94 24.08
C TRP A 391 14.05 -12.94 23.30
N TRP A 392 15.08 -13.40 22.58
CA TRP A 392 15.97 -12.57 21.78
C TRP A 392 15.40 -12.18 20.41
N LEU A 393 14.26 -12.73 20.01
CA LEU A 393 13.66 -12.46 18.69
C LEU A 393 13.24 -10.99 18.46
N PRO A 394 12.70 -10.23 19.44
CA PRO A 394 12.49 -8.80 19.29
C PRO A 394 13.77 -8.04 18.92
N ALA A 395 14.92 -8.45 19.50
CA ALA A 395 16.20 -7.77 19.27
C ALA A 395 16.67 -7.89 17.81
N LEU A 396 16.32 -8.97 17.09
CA LEU A 396 16.65 -9.08 15.66
C LEU A 396 15.97 -8.02 14.79
N VAL A 397 14.86 -7.44 15.26
CA VAL A 397 14.09 -6.43 14.52
C VAL A 397 14.42 -5.04 15.06
N LEU A 398 14.45 -4.89 16.38
CA LEU A 398 14.69 -3.60 17.03
C LEU A 398 16.13 -3.14 16.89
N ALA A 399 17.13 -4.03 16.92
CA ALA A 399 18.53 -3.60 16.85
C ALA A 399 18.87 -2.93 15.49
N PRO A 400 18.52 -3.51 14.31
CA PRO A 400 18.71 -2.81 13.04
C PRO A 400 18.01 -1.45 12.99
N ALA A 401 16.77 -1.36 13.50
CA ALA A 401 16.02 -0.10 13.51
C ALA A 401 16.66 0.95 14.41
N ILE A 402 17.06 0.59 15.63
CA ILE A 402 17.74 1.50 16.56
C ILE A 402 19.07 1.98 15.96
N VAL A 403 19.87 1.07 15.42
CA VAL A 403 21.16 1.43 14.78
C VAL A 403 20.91 2.39 13.62
N TRP A 404 19.94 2.10 12.74
CA TRP A 404 19.64 2.96 11.60
C TRP A 404 19.16 4.35 12.01
N THR A 405 18.26 4.43 13.00
CA THR A 405 17.77 5.69 13.57
C THR A 405 18.89 6.50 14.22
N LEU A 406 19.84 5.85 14.90
CA LEU A 406 21.01 6.54 15.48
C LEU A 406 21.93 7.12 14.41
N LEU A 407 22.10 6.42 13.28
CA LEU A 407 22.88 6.92 12.13
C LEU A 407 22.22 8.13 11.45
N HIS A 408 20.90 8.27 11.60
CA HIS A 408 20.10 9.34 10.98
C HIS A 408 19.42 10.23 12.03
N SER A 409 20.05 10.41 13.19
CA SER A 409 19.43 11.10 14.34
C SER A 409 18.97 12.52 14.02
N GLY A 410 19.66 13.23 13.12
CA GLY A 410 19.28 14.57 12.67
C GLY A 410 17.91 14.63 11.96
N ALA A 411 17.55 13.56 11.23
CA ALA A 411 16.23 13.45 10.61
C ALA A 411 15.11 13.15 11.63
N VAL A 412 15.47 12.59 12.80
CA VAL A 412 14.53 12.13 13.83
C VAL A 412 14.28 13.20 14.88
N SER A 413 15.28 14.02 15.20
CA SER A 413 15.17 15.10 16.18
C SER A 413 14.09 16.12 15.82
N ALA A 414 13.77 16.28 14.54
CA ALA A 414 12.68 17.12 14.06
C ALA A 414 11.27 16.59 14.44
N PHE A 415 11.12 15.29 14.73
CA PHE A 415 9.84 14.64 14.99
C PHE A 415 9.65 14.18 16.43
N LEU A 416 10.72 14.12 17.23
CA LEU A 416 10.64 13.77 18.65
C LEU A 416 10.37 15.01 19.50
N ASN A 417 9.08 15.40 19.59
CA ASN A 417 8.65 16.40 20.55
C ASN A 417 8.23 15.74 21.87
N PHE A 418 9.09 15.80 22.88
CA PHE A 418 8.83 15.22 24.21
C PHE A 418 7.67 15.91 24.95
N ASP A 419 7.31 17.15 24.58
CA ASP A 419 6.23 17.91 25.22
C ASP A 419 4.82 17.43 24.81
N GLU A 420 4.72 16.61 23.74
CA GLU A 420 3.47 16.04 23.25
C GLU A 420 3.23 14.60 23.70
N PHE A 421 4.16 14.05 24.49
CA PHE A 421 4.08 12.70 25.02
C PHE A 421 2.81 12.49 25.86
N GLY A 422 2.02 11.47 25.52
CA GLY A 422 0.82 11.11 26.27
C GLY A 422 -0.37 12.09 26.18
N ARG A 423 -0.34 13.07 25.26
CA ARG A 423 -1.50 13.96 25.05
C ARG A 423 -2.69 13.20 24.45
N ALA A 424 -3.85 13.33 25.08
CA ALA A 424 -5.11 12.74 24.59
C ALA A 424 -5.48 13.26 23.18
N GLY A 425 -5.00 14.44 22.79
CA GLY A 425 -5.17 15.02 21.46
C GLY A 425 -4.61 14.14 20.33
N ASN A 426 -3.60 13.30 20.58
CA ASN A 426 -3.04 12.39 19.58
C ASN A 426 -4.00 11.26 19.18
N PHE A 427 -5.09 11.06 19.94
CA PHE A 427 -6.12 10.04 19.69
C PHE A 427 -7.38 10.60 19.03
N LEU A 428 -7.50 11.92 18.92
CA LEU A 428 -8.61 12.55 18.21
C LEU A 428 -8.27 12.60 16.72
N PRO A 429 -9.25 12.51 15.80
CA PRO A 429 -9.03 12.74 14.37
C PRO A 429 -9.02 14.26 14.04
N PRO A 430 -8.38 14.68 12.91
CA PRO A 430 -8.24 16.10 12.57
C PRO A 430 -9.59 16.80 12.56
N ARG A 431 -9.67 17.96 13.22
CA ARG A 431 -10.84 18.81 13.11
C ARG A 431 -10.73 19.59 11.80
N THR A 432 -11.51 19.21 10.80
CA THR A 432 -11.79 20.12 9.68
C THR A 432 -12.84 21.12 10.16
N VAL A 433 -12.56 22.42 9.98
CA VAL A 433 -13.50 23.49 10.29
C VAL A 433 -14.38 23.68 9.07
N GLU A 434 -15.70 23.55 9.22
CA GLU A 434 -16.66 23.75 8.12
C GLU A 434 -17.01 25.24 8.00
N SER A 435 -17.30 25.69 6.78
CA SER A 435 -17.86 27.02 6.53
C SER A 435 -19.35 27.01 6.83
N ILE A 436 -19.81 27.78 7.81
CA ILE A 436 -21.25 27.90 8.09
C ILE A 436 -21.90 28.69 6.95
N PRO A 437 -22.99 28.22 6.31
CA PRO A 437 -23.90 27.13 6.69
C PRO A 437 -23.71 25.80 5.92
N LEU A 438 -22.58 25.60 5.24
CA LEU A 438 -22.30 24.37 4.49
C LEU A 438 -22.20 23.16 5.42
N VAL A 439 -22.55 21.99 4.89
CA VAL A 439 -22.48 20.69 5.57
C VAL A 439 -21.76 19.72 4.66
N ARG A 440 -20.89 18.87 5.21
CA ARG A 440 -20.16 17.88 4.42
C ARG A 440 -21.11 17.00 3.63
N ILE A 441 -20.67 16.63 2.43
CA ILE A 441 -21.44 15.70 1.60
C ILE A 441 -21.58 14.33 2.30
N PRO A 442 -22.68 13.60 2.08
CA PRO A 442 -22.93 12.31 2.73
C PRO A 442 -21.81 11.27 2.51
N GLU A 443 -21.12 11.30 1.37
CA GLU A 443 -20.08 10.37 0.96
C GLU A 443 -18.88 10.37 1.92
N VAL A 444 -18.53 11.54 2.48
CA VAL A 444 -17.49 11.63 3.53
C VAL A 444 -17.90 10.78 4.73
N SER A 445 -19.15 10.93 5.19
CA SER A 445 -19.67 10.15 6.31
C SER A 445 -19.77 8.66 5.98
N TRP A 446 -20.25 8.30 4.78
CA TRP A 446 -20.34 6.91 4.35
C TRP A 446 -18.97 6.23 4.28
N SER A 447 -17.93 6.94 3.83
CA SER A 447 -16.57 6.40 3.80
C SER A 447 -16.06 6.05 5.20
N VAL A 448 -16.28 6.95 6.17
CA VAL A 448 -15.90 6.76 7.58
C VAL A 448 -16.70 5.62 8.22
N TYR A 449 -18.03 5.61 8.03
CA TYR A 449 -18.88 4.55 8.56
C TYR A 449 -18.55 3.18 7.97
N GLY A 450 -18.19 3.12 6.69
CA GLY A 450 -17.71 1.90 6.05
C GLY A 450 -16.42 1.38 6.70
N LEU A 451 -15.41 2.24 6.84
CA LEU A 451 -14.12 1.89 7.44
C LEU A 451 -14.29 1.42 8.89
N VAL A 452 -14.95 2.22 9.71
CA VAL A 452 -15.18 1.93 11.13
C VAL A 452 -16.07 0.69 11.28
N GLY A 453 -17.13 0.57 10.47
CA GLY A 453 -18.04 -0.58 10.46
C GLY A 453 -17.32 -1.88 10.16
N GLY A 454 -16.46 -1.92 9.13
CA GLY A 454 -15.65 -3.09 8.78
C GLY A 454 -14.72 -3.52 9.92
N ILE A 455 -14.04 -2.56 10.54
CA ILE A 455 -13.15 -2.82 11.70
C ILE A 455 -13.97 -3.33 12.89
N LEU A 456 -15.11 -2.69 13.22
CA LEU A 456 -15.97 -3.10 14.34
C LEU A 456 -16.57 -4.49 14.12
N LEU A 457 -16.94 -4.86 12.89
CA LEU A 457 -17.39 -6.21 12.56
C LEU A 457 -16.30 -7.26 12.85
N LEU A 458 -15.04 -6.97 12.48
CA LEU A 458 -13.91 -7.84 12.83
C LEU A 458 -13.67 -7.90 14.35
N VAL A 459 -13.70 -6.76 15.04
CA VAL A 459 -13.54 -6.70 16.50
C VAL A 459 -14.62 -7.49 17.20
N ALA A 460 -15.89 -7.35 16.79
CA ALA A 460 -17.02 -8.08 17.36
C ALA A 460 -16.86 -9.61 17.16
N ALA A 461 -16.51 -10.05 15.96
CA ALA A 461 -16.30 -11.46 15.66
C ALA A 461 -15.10 -12.05 16.41
N ALA A 462 -13.98 -11.32 16.49
CA ALA A 462 -12.80 -11.74 17.26
C ALA A 462 -13.08 -11.76 18.77
N GLY A 463 -13.75 -10.72 19.29
CA GLY A 463 -14.15 -10.59 20.68
C GLY A 463 -15.09 -11.71 21.12
N TRP A 464 -16.05 -12.10 20.26
CA TRP A 464 -16.91 -13.26 20.50
C TRP A 464 -16.12 -14.55 20.70
N VAL A 465 -15.11 -14.80 19.85
CA VAL A 465 -14.24 -15.99 19.97
C VAL A 465 -13.45 -15.96 21.27
N ILE A 466 -12.92 -14.80 21.68
CA ILE A 466 -12.17 -14.66 22.94
C ILE A 466 -13.10 -14.89 24.14
N LEU A 467 -14.29 -14.28 24.14
CA LEU A 467 -15.27 -14.42 25.23
C LEU A 467 -15.69 -15.88 25.41
N GLU A 468 -16.03 -16.59 24.32
CA GLU A 468 -16.32 -18.02 24.37
C GLU A 468 -15.16 -18.82 24.99
N ARG A 469 -13.91 -18.45 24.72
CA ARG A 469 -12.72 -19.12 25.26
C ARG A 469 -12.48 -18.82 26.74
N MET A 470 -12.73 -17.58 27.17
CA MET A 470 -12.67 -17.22 28.59
C MET A 470 -13.73 -17.98 29.38
N LEU A 471 -14.96 -18.07 28.84
CA LEU A 471 -16.03 -18.86 29.44
C LEU A 471 -15.69 -20.35 29.51
N ASP A 472 -15.16 -20.95 28.43
CA ASP A 472 -14.71 -22.36 28.43
C ASP A 472 -13.65 -22.63 29.52
N ALA A 473 -12.71 -21.70 29.71
CA ALA A 473 -11.64 -21.79 30.70
C ALA A 473 -12.16 -21.65 32.13
N VAL A 474 -13.02 -20.66 32.40
CA VAL A 474 -13.65 -20.42 33.71
C VAL A 474 -14.56 -21.59 34.10
N LEU A 475 -15.36 -22.09 33.16
CA LEU A 475 -16.28 -23.21 33.39
C LEU A 475 -15.56 -24.57 33.44
N ARG A 476 -14.22 -24.59 33.37
CA ARG A 476 -13.36 -25.79 33.37
C ARG A 476 -13.84 -26.90 32.43
N ARG A 477 -14.50 -26.54 31.32
CA ARG A 477 -15.18 -27.54 30.47
C ARG A 477 -14.24 -28.47 29.73
N GLY A 478 -12.91 -28.32 29.87
CA GLY A 478 -11.85 -29.29 29.53
C GLY A 478 -11.75 -29.69 28.05
N ARG A 479 -12.78 -29.41 27.25
CA ARG A 479 -12.86 -29.71 25.83
C ARG A 479 -12.16 -28.59 25.09
N GLN A 480 -10.84 -28.74 24.94
CA GLN A 480 -10.16 -28.07 23.84
C GLN A 480 -10.79 -28.57 22.54
N ARG A 481 -11.79 -27.86 22.02
CA ARG A 481 -12.22 -28.04 20.63
C ARG A 481 -10.97 -27.84 19.78
N GLU A 482 -10.53 -28.92 19.14
CA GLU A 482 -9.26 -29.08 18.44
C GLU A 482 -9.07 -28.07 17.28
N ASN A 483 -10.10 -27.31 16.92
CA ASN A 483 -10.09 -26.42 15.76
C ASN A 483 -10.05 -24.90 16.08
N ARG A 484 -9.89 -24.44 17.33
CA ARG A 484 -9.75 -22.98 17.59
C ARG A 484 -8.50 -22.60 18.40
N PRO A 485 -8.00 -21.35 18.28
CA PRO A 485 -6.74 -20.93 18.87
C PRO A 485 -6.76 -21.01 20.41
N PRO A 486 -5.59 -21.20 21.04
CA PRO A 486 -5.46 -21.18 22.50
C PRO A 486 -5.71 -19.77 23.05
N LEU A 487 -6.21 -19.67 24.29
CA LEU A 487 -6.53 -18.38 24.93
C LEU A 487 -5.32 -17.44 24.99
N SER A 488 -4.12 -17.95 25.25
CA SER A 488 -2.89 -17.15 25.24
C SER A 488 -2.59 -16.51 23.90
N LEU A 489 -2.90 -17.19 22.78
CA LEU A 489 -2.79 -16.62 21.45
C LEU A 489 -3.87 -15.57 21.20
N GLY A 490 -5.11 -15.80 21.69
CA GLY A 490 -6.18 -14.80 21.62
C GLY A 490 -5.84 -13.51 22.35
N LEU A 491 -5.37 -13.62 23.60
CA LEU A 491 -4.95 -12.46 24.40
C LEU A 491 -3.72 -11.76 23.80
N ALA A 492 -2.74 -12.52 23.29
CA ALA A 492 -1.59 -11.94 22.61
C ALA A 492 -2.00 -11.23 21.30
N ALA A 493 -2.94 -11.78 20.55
CA ALA A 493 -3.50 -11.15 19.35
C ALA A 493 -4.21 -9.82 19.69
N THR A 494 -4.97 -9.76 20.78
CA THR A 494 -5.57 -8.50 21.26
C THR A 494 -4.52 -7.51 21.77
N ALA A 495 -3.48 -7.97 22.47
CA ALA A 495 -2.41 -7.10 22.94
C ALA A 495 -1.55 -6.56 21.77
N THR A 496 -1.34 -7.38 20.73
CA THR A 496 -0.63 -6.95 19.51
C THR A 496 -1.45 -5.95 18.70
N THR A 497 -2.78 -6.04 18.63
CA THR A 497 -3.60 -4.97 18.02
C THR A 497 -3.42 -3.63 18.72
N ALA A 498 -3.12 -3.62 20.02
CA ALA A 498 -2.86 -2.39 20.78
C ALA A 498 -1.43 -1.83 20.60
N THR A 499 -0.49 -2.56 20.01
CA THR A 499 0.92 -2.07 19.90
C THR A 499 1.09 -0.85 19.01
N GLY A 500 0.26 -0.66 17.97
CA GLY A 500 0.24 0.59 17.22
C GLY A 500 -0.26 1.78 18.05
N LEU A 501 -1.17 1.54 19.01
CA LEU A 501 -1.63 2.55 19.97
C LEU A 501 -0.56 2.94 20.99
N ILE A 502 0.36 2.04 21.31
CA ILE A 502 1.47 2.34 22.23
C ILE A 502 2.43 3.35 21.59
N ILE A 503 2.68 3.25 20.28
CA ILE A 503 3.58 4.19 19.56
C ILE A 503 2.94 5.58 19.39
N LEU A 504 1.61 5.67 19.32
CA LEU A 504 0.85 6.93 19.39
C LEU A 504 1.08 7.72 20.69
N VAL A 505 1.33 7.04 21.81
CA VAL A 505 1.68 7.69 23.08
C VAL A 505 3.08 8.29 23.01
N LEU A 506 3.98 7.64 22.26
CA LEU A 506 5.42 7.95 22.20
C LEU A 506 5.77 9.01 21.15
N THR A 507 4.95 9.20 20.11
CA THR A 507 5.26 10.10 19.00
C THR A 507 4.02 10.86 18.54
N PRO A 508 4.08 12.20 18.38
CA PRO A 508 3.02 12.98 17.78
C PRO A 508 3.03 12.79 16.27
N TYR A 509 2.58 11.63 15.81
CA TYR A 509 2.46 11.35 14.38
C TYR A 509 1.14 11.88 13.84
N GLY A 510 0.96 13.20 13.94
CA GLY A 510 -0.31 13.86 13.67
C GLY A 510 -1.47 13.09 14.32
N GLN A 511 -2.66 13.19 13.77
CA GLN A 511 -3.79 12.40 14.23
C GLN A 511 -3.94 11.08 13.43
N GLU A 512 -2.85 10.64 12.78
CA GLU A 512 -2.85 9.49 11.87
C GLU A 512 -2.42 8.17 12.53
N GLY A 513 -1.80 8.20 13.71
CA GLY A 513 -1.31 6.97 14.33
C GLY A 513 -2.44 5.95 14.64
N ILE A 514 -3.70 6.39 14.74
CA ILE A 514 -4.86 5.51 14.89
C ILE A 514 -5.05 4.60 13.67
N PHE A 515 -4.78 5.12 12.47
CA PHE A 515 -4.82 4.35 11.24
C PHE A 515 -3.74 3.27 11.20
N ARG A 516 -2.53 3.55 11.71
CA ARG A 516 -1.49 2.53 11.83
C ARG A 516 -1.85 1.44 12.82
N ALA A 517 -2.43 1.80 13.96
CA ALA A 517 -2.90 0.84 14.94
C ALA A 517 -3.97 -0.09 14.34
N ALA A 518 -4.92 0.46 13.60
CA ALA A 518 -5.91 -0.32 12.87
C ALA A 518 -5.25 -1.23 11.82
N LEU A 519 -4.42 -0.67 10.93
CA LEU A 519 -3.74 -1.38 9.85
C LEU A 519 -2.99 -2.63 10.35
N PHE A 520 -2.14 -2.45 11.36
CA PHE A 520 -1.35 -3.54 11.94
C PHE A 520 -2.18 -4.49 12.82
N GLY A 521 -3.37 -4.07 13.27
CA GLY A 521 -4.31 -4.90 14.02
C GLY A 521 -5.17 -5.81 13.14
N ILE A 522 -5.52 -5.39 11.92
CA ILE A 522 -6.45 -6.10 11.03
C ILE A 522 -6.10 -7.60 10.86
N PRO A 523 -4.86 -8.01 10.56
CA PRO A 523 -4.54 -9.43 10.38
C PRO A 523 -4.77 -10.29 11.63
N TRP A 524 -4.49 -9.74 12.82
CA TRP A 524 -4.73 -10.43 14.07
C TRP A 524 -6.24 -10.63 14.30
N LEU A 525 -7.02 -9.56 14.09
CA LEU A 525 -8.48 -9.60 14.21
C LEU A 525 -9.10 -10.55 13.19
N ALA A 526 -8.67 -10.52 11.93
CA ALA A 526 -9.17 -11.41 10.89
C ALA A 526 -8.90 -12.89 11.19
N GLY A 527 -7.69 -13.22 11.67
CA GLY A 527 -7.32 -14.57 12.07
C GLY A 527 -8.15 -15.10 13.25
N LEU A 528 -8.53 -14.23 14.19
CA LEU A 528 -9.44 -14.58 15.28
C LEU A 528 -10.90 -14.67 14.80
N ALA A 529 -11.37 -13.67 14.04
CA ALA A 529 -12.74 -13.56 13.56
C ALA A 529 -13.17 -14.77 12.74
N VAL A 530 -12.29 -15.30 11.87
CA VAL A 530 -12.64 -16.47 11.04
C VAL A 530 -12.95 -17.73 11.87
N ALA A 531 -12.47 -17.80 13.12
CA ALA A 531 -12.76 -18.91 14.03
C ALA A 531 -14.20 -18.88 14.59
N ALA A 532 -14.91 -17.75 14.48
CA ALA A 532 -16.33 -17.63 14.85
C ALA A 532 -17.21 -18.54 13.97
N PHE A 533 -16.82 -18.76 12.72
CA PHE A 533 -17.65 -19.44 11.72
C PHE A 533 -17.49 -20.98 11.67
N GLY A 534 -16.49 -21.55 12.36
CA GLY A 534 -16.31 -23.01 12.53
C GLY A 534 -15.99 -23.81 11.24
N THR A 535 -15.24 -24.90 11.31
CA THR A 535 -14.88 -25.75 10.14
C THR A 535 -15.93 -26.81 9.84
N ASP A 536 -16.58 -27.35 10.88
CA ASP A 536 -17.40 -28.56 10.81
C ASP A 536 -18.91 -28.32 10.98
N SER A 537 -19.36 -27.06 10.97
CA SER A 537 -20.73 -26.72 11.36
C SER A 537 -21.75 -26.83 10.22
N GLY A 538 -23.00 -27.14 10.61
CA GLY A 538 -24.17 -27.22 9.74
C GLY A 538 -24.56 -25.89 9.07
N TRP A 539 -25.67 -25.92 8.33
CA TRP A 539 -26.20 -24.81 7.53
C TRP A 539 -26.23 -23.41 8.21
N PRO A 540 -26.64 -23.24 9.49
CA PRO A 540 -26.77 -21.92 10.10
C PRO A 540 -25.46 -21.14 10.28
N ARG A 541 -24.29 -21.81 10.34
CA ARG A 541 -23.00 -21.09 10.39
C ARG A 541 -22.46 -20.71 9.01
N ARG A 542 -23.03 -21.27 7.94
CA ARG A 542 -22.66 -20.89 6.56
C ARG A 542 -23.35 -19.61 6.15
N SER A 543 -24.66 -19.51 6.42
CA SER A 543 -25.42 -18.29 6.19
C SER A 543 -24.83 -17.11 6.97
N THR A 544 -24.34 -17.32 8.19
CA THR A 544 -23.65 -16.25 8.93
C THR A 544 -22.31 -15.87 8.32
N LEU A 545 -21.52 -16.80 7.79
CA LEU A 545 -20.26 -16.47 7.09
C LEU A 545 -20.53 -15.70 5.78
N VAL A 546 -21.54 -16.11 5.01
CA VAL A 546 -21.97 -15.38 3.81
C VAL A 546 -22.46 -13.98 4.18
N ALA A 547 -23.34 -13.87 5.18
CA ALA A 547 -23.85 -12.59 5.65
C ALA A 547 -22.72 -11.69 6.18
N PHE A 548 -21.73 -12.25 6.89
CA PHE A 548 -20.57 -11.51 7.38
C PHE A 548 -19.69 -11.02 6.24
N ALA A 549 -19.39 -11.86 5.25
CA ALA A 549 -18.60 -11.49 4.08
C ALA A 549 -19.32 -10.41 3.23
N LEU A 550 -20.66 -10.50 3.11
CA LEU A 550 -21.48 -9.48 2.46
C LEU A 550 -21.47 -8.17 3.26
N ALA A 551 -21.62 -8.23 4.58
CA ALA A 551 -21.56 -7.05 5.45
C ALA A 551 -20.19 -6.34 5.34
N LEU A 552 -19.09 -7.11 5.36
CA LEU A 552 -17.76 -6.56 5.11
C LEU A 552 -17.65 -5.92 3.71
N SER A 553 -18.26 -6.51 2.68
CA SER A 553 -18.26 -5.94 1.33
C SER A 553 -19.06 -4.65 1.23
N LEU A 554 -20.19 -4.57 1.94
CA LEU A 554 -21.02 -3.37 2.04
C LEU A 554 -20.35 -2.25 2.84
N CYS A 555 -19.51 -2.59 3.83
CA CYS A 555 -18.65 -1.64 4.52
C CYS A 555 -17.47 -1.18 3.64
N TRP A 556 -16.81 -2.14 2.98
CA TRP A 556 -15.65 -1.92 2.12
C TRP A 556 -15.97 -0.91 1.03
N LEU A 557 -17.07 -1.10 0.32
CA LEU A 557 -17.43 -0.33 -0.87
C LEU A 557 -17.43 1.19 -0.67
N PRO A 558 -18.25 1.80 0.22
CA PRO A 558 -18.22 3.24 0.43
C PRO A 558 -16.90 3.70 1.04
N SER A 559 -16.26 2.91 1.90
CA SER A 559 -14.96 3.28 2.48
C SER A 559 -13.83 3.31 1.46
N TYR A 560 -13.92 2.46 0.43
CA TYR A 560 -12.90 2.36 -0.59
C TYR A 560 -13.16 3.33 -1.74
N SER A 561 -14.40 3.54 -2.20
CA SER A 561 -14.64 4.28 -3.45
C SER A 561 -15.41 5.59 -3.34
N ALA A 562 -16.08 5.89 -2.21
CA ALA A 562 -17.01 7.03 -2.16
C ALA A 562 -16.32 8.40 -2.39
N LEU A 563 -15.03 8.48 -2.08
CA LEU A 563 -14.20 9.69 -2.19
C LEU A 563 -13.18 9.62 -3.33
N ASP A 564 -13.35 8.74 -4.32
CA ASP A 564 -12.39 8.58 -5.43
C ASP A 564 -12.13 9.90 -6.16
N ARG A 565 -13.13 10.80 -6.25
CA ARG A 565 -13.01 12.12 -6.88
C ARG A 565 -11.91 13.01 -6.28
N ILE A 566 -11.64 12.89 -4.97
CA ILE A 566 -10.65 13.72 -4.28
C ILE A 566 -9.34 12.98 -4.00
N HIS A 567 -9.32 11.66 -4.13
CA HIS A 567 -8.12 10.83 -3.95
C HIS A 567 -7.40 10.54 -5.27
N TYR A 568 -8.11 10.67 -6.38
CA TYR A 568 -7.54 10.51 -7.71
C TYR A 568 -6.58 11.63 -8.08
N VAL A 569 -5.44 11.26 -8.65
CA VAL A 569 -4.50 12.23 -9.22
C VAL A 569 -4.80 12.41 -10.70
N HIS A 570 -5.19 13.63 -11.09
CA HIS A 570 -5.41 13.94 -12.50
C HIS A 570 -4.07 14.07 -13.24
N PRO A 571 -3.91 13.47 -14.44
CA PRO A 571 -2.73 13.70 -15.28
C PRO A 571 -2.49 15.18 -15.58
N SER A 572 -3.56 15.98 -15.72
CA SER A 572 -3.48 17.44 -15.90
C SER A 572 -2.87 18.16 -14.70
N ASP A 573 -3.10 17.68 -13.47
CA ASP A 573 -2.48 18.25 -12.26
C ASP A 573 -0.99 17.97 -12.23
N ILE A 574 -0.55 16.78 -12.66
CA ILE A 574 0.88 16.44 -12.77
C ILE A 574 1.54 17.31 -13.84
N GLU A 575 0.90 17.49 -15.00
CA GLU A 575 1.40 18.38 -16.06
C GLU A 575 1.50 19.84 -15.59
N ALA A 576 0.49 20.34 -14.88
CA ALA A 576 0.46 21.68 -14.32
C ALA A 576 1.56 21.90 -13.28
N VAL A 577 1.75 20.95 -12.35
CA VAL A 577 2.84 21.00 -11.36
C VAL A 577 4.19 20.96 -12.06
N ASN A 578 4.39 20.05 -13.02
CA ASN A 578 5.62 19.98 -13.80
C ASN A 578 5.92 21.28 -14.59
N LEU A 579 4.89 21.95 -15.11
CA LEU A 579 5.04 23.23 -15.79
C LEU A 579 5.62 24.29 -14.85
N VAL A 580 5.01 24.46 -13.67
CA VAL A 580 5.44 25.49 -12.73
C VAL A 580 6.78 25.16 -12.09
N THR A 581 7.08 23.88 -11.84
CA THR A 581 8.36 23.47 -11.22
C THR A 581 9.54 23.56 -12.20
N ARG A 582 9.33 23.31 -13.50
CA ARG A 582 10.40 23.40 -14.50
C ARG A 582 10.80 24.83 -14.88
N ASP A 583 9.97 25.84 -14.59
CA ASP A 583 10.30 27.25 -14.84
C ASP A 583 11.25 27.85 -13.79
N SER A 584 12.11 27.02 -13.19
CA SER A 584 13.13 27.45 -12.24
C SER A 584 14.27 28.26 -12.90
N ASN A 585 14.32 28.30 -14.24
CA ASN A 585 15.28 29.09 -15.04
C ASN A 585 16.77 28.99 -14.61
N GLY A 586 17.14 27.95 -13.83
CA GLY A 586 18.48 27.80 -13.25
C GLY A 586 18.92 28.91 -12.30
N ARG A 587 17.99 29.67 -11.70
CA ARG A 587 18.26 30.82 -10.82
C ARG A 587 18.15 30.45 -9.33
N ALA A 588 18.72 31.29 -8.47
CA ALA A 588 18.80 31.04 -7.02
C ALA A 588 17.42 31.08 -6.32
N ASP A 589 16.49 31.87 -6.86
CA ASP A 589 15.10 31.93 -6.39
C ASP A 589 14.19 31.21 -7.39
N GLY A 590 13.44 30.23 -6.90
CA GLY A 590 12.56 29.39 -7.71
C GLY A 590 11.20 30.03 -7.99
N PRO A 591 10.36 29.35 -8.77
CA PRO A 591 9.01 29.80 -9.07
C PRO A 591 8.16 29.82 -7.80
N ILE A 592 7.35 30.87 -7.63
CA ILE A 592 6.37 30.97 -6.54
C ILE A 592 5.04 30.48 -7.07
N THR A 593 4.40 29.52 -6.42
CA THR A 593 3.09 29.00 -6.85
C THR A 593 2.07 29.06 -5.72
N LEU A 594 1.05 29.90 -5.89
CA LEU A 594 -0.10 29.97 -5.01
C LEU A 594 -1.09 28.84 -5.32
N LEU A 595 -1.40 27.99 -4.34
CA LEU A 595 -2.46 27.00 -4.42
C LEU A 595 -3.80 27.66 -4.05
N LEU A 596 -4.75 27.73 -5.00
CA LEU A 596 -5.99 28.50 -4.79
C LEU A 596 -7.02 27.81 -3.88
N GLY A 597 -6.91 26.52 -3.65
CA GLY A 597 -7.81 25.75 -2.78
C GLY A 597 -7.07 24.75 -1.88
N ASP A 598 -7.82 24.16 -0.96
CA ASP A 598 -7.33 23.09 -0.07
C ASP A 598 -7.41 21.74 -0.79
N GLY A 599 -6.64 20.77 -0.31
CA GLY A 599 -6.57 19.41 -0.85
C GLY A 599 -5.16 19.04 -1.28
N ASP A 600 -4.90 17.73 -1.30
CA ASP A 600 -3.57 17.21 -1.64
C ASP A 600 -3.39 17.19 -3.17
N LEU A 601 -2.63 18.16 -3.69
CA LEU A 601 -2.14 18.13 -5.05
C LEU A 601 -0.87 17.27 -5.17
N PRO A 602 -0.52 16.78 -6.38
CA PRO A 602 0.67 15.97 -6.62
C PRO A 602 1.96 16.82 -6.62
N THR A 603 2.12 17.71 -5.64
CA THR A 603 3.31 18.55 -5.45
C THR A 603 4.46 17.72 -4.88
N SER A 604 5.68 17.92 -5.38
CA SER A 604 6.88 17.28 -4.82
C SER A 604 7.23 17.84 -3.44
N PRO A 605 7.81 17.04 -2.52
CA PRO A 605 8.42 17.59 -1.32
C PRO A 605 9.50 18.62 -1.70
N ARG A 606 9.53 19.80 -1.05
CA ARG A 606 10.58 20.80 -1.32
C ARG A 606 11.96 20.15 -1.21
N THR A 607 12.91 20.47 -2.07
CA THR A 607 14.32 20.08 -1.91
C THR A 607 15.01 21.05 -0.94
N ASN A 608 16.19 20.73 -0.41
CA ASN A 608 16.89 21.66 0.49
C ASN A 608 17.56 22.84 -0.25
N ASP A 609 17.71 22.73 -1.57
CA ASP A 609 18.48 23.66 -2.40
C ASP A 609 17.61 24.48 -3.37
N GLU A 610 16.33 24.12 -3.57
CA GLU A 610 15.41 24.87 -4.44
C GLU A 610 14.44 25.74 -3.63
N ASN A 611 14.45 27.04 -3.92
CA ASN A 611 13.52 28.04 -3.41
C ASN A 611 12.20 28.05 -4.21
N GLY A 612 11.62 26.88 -4.50
CA GLY A 612 10.30 26.78 -5.11
C GLY A 612 9.22 26.71 -4.03
N ASP A 613 8.46 27.80 -3.84
CA ASP A 613 7.46 27.88 -2.78
C ASP A 613 6.05 27.61 -3.33
N PHE A 614 5.53 26.43 -3.02
CA PHE A 614 4.08 26.21 -2.99
C PHE A 614 3.54 26.89 -1.74
N ILE A 615 2.71 27.90 -1.94
CA ILE A 615 2.10 28.72 -0.89
C ILE A 615 0.62 28.39 -0.82
N GLU A 616 0.15 28.07 0.37
CA GLU A 616 -1.26 27.85 0.65
C GLU A 616 -1.93 29.16 1.10
N ARG A 617 -3.21 29.33 0.79
CA ARG A 617 -3.93 30.55 1.19
C ARG A 617 -3.98 30.77 2.70
N LEU A 618 -3.92 29.69 3.47
CA LEU A 618 -3.86 29.76 4.93
C LEU A 618 -2.62 30.51 5.42
N GLU A 619 -1.47 30.32 4.77
CA GLU A 619 -0.21 31.01 5.08
C GLU A 619 -0.32 32.53 4.84
N LEU A 620 -1.18 32.93 3.89
CA LEU A 620 -1.46 34.32 3.56
C LEU A 620 -2.54 34.96 4.45
N GLY A 621 -3.12 34.21 5.39
CA GLY A 621 -4.24 34.67 6.22
C GLY A 621 -5.60 34.67 5.50
N PHE A 622 -5.72 33.97 4.38
CA PHE A 622 -6.96 33.85 3.58
C PHE A 622 -7.45 32.40 3.54
N PRO A 623 -7.82 31.79 4.68
CA PRO A 623 -8.28 30.39 4.71
C PRO A 623 -9.36 30.14 3.66
N VAL A 624 -9.44 28.90 3.15
CA VAL A 624 -10.46 28.52 2.16
C VAL A 624 -11.87 28.67 2.74
N GLN A 625 -12.00 28.45 4.05
CA GLN A 625 -13.24 28.58 4.78
C GLN A 625 -13.61 30.05 5.05
N GLN A 626 -14.90 30.31 5.30
CA GLN A 626 -15.42 31.59 5.82
C GLN A 626 -15.36 32.79 4.86
N LEU A 627 -15.61 32.59 3.56
CA LEU A 627 -15.95 33.71 2.67
C LEU A 627 -17.25 34.38 3.14
N ALA A 628 -17.21 35.71 3.33
CA ALA A 628 -18.41 36.46 3.71
C ALA A 628 -19.49 36.33 2.60
N PRO A 629 -20.79 36.19 2.94
CA PRO A 629 -21.84 35.95 1.94
C PRO A 629 -21.97 37.02 0.84
N ASP A 630 -21.47 38.22 1.11
CA ASP A 630 -21.47 39.40 0.26
C ASP A 630 -20.07 39.80 -0.23
N ALA A 631 -19.04 38.99 0.05
CA ALA A 631 -17.68 39.26 -0.42
C ALA A 631 -17.63 39.21 -1.95
N SER A 632 -17.19 40.32 -2.56
CA SER A 632 -16.85 40.34 -3.98
C SER A 632 -15.61 39.48 -4.21
N MET A 633 -15.71 38.49 -5.10
CA MET A 633 -14.59 37.63 -5.44
C MET A 633 -13.47 38.41 -6.13
N ASP A 634 -13.79 39.47 -6.88
CA ASP A 634 -12.79 40.36 -7.49
C ASP A 634 -11.97 41.08 -6.39
N THR A 635 -12.62 41.55 -5.32
CA THR A 635 -11.94 42.15 -4.17
C THR A 635 -11.09 41.11 -3.44
N HIS A 636 -11.62 39.90 -3.27
CA HIS A 636 -10.90 38.80 -2.61
C HIS A 636 -9.62 38.41 -3.37
N VAL A 637 -9.66 38.33 -4.70
CA VAL A 637 -8.47 38.08 -5.54
C VAL A 637 -7.45 39.21 -5.42
N ALA A 638 -7.92 40.47 -5.41
CA ALA A 638 -7.06 41.63 -5.24
C ALA A 638 -6.36 41.64 -3.87
N ASP A 639 -7.08 41.32 -2.80
CA ASP A 639 -6.54 41.18 -1.44
C ASP A 639 -5.56 40.01 -1.34
N LEU A 640 -5.91 38.85 -1.92
CA LEU A 640 -5.07 37.65 -1.93
C LEU A 640 -3.76 37.90 -2.68
N THR A 641 -3.80 38.55 -3.84
CA THR A 641 -2.60 38.89 -4.61
C THR A 641 -1.71 39.90 -3.87
N ARG A 642 -2.31 40.88 -3.16
CA ARG A 642 -1.58 41.81 -2.28
C ARG A 642 -0.94 41.11 -1.09
N SER A 643 -1.63 40.13 -0.50
CA SER A 643 -1.08 39.35 0.62
C SER A 643 0.10 38.50 0.16
N LEU A 644 -0.01 37.87 -1.01
CA LEU A 644 1.09 37.13 -1.63
C LEU A 644 2.31 38.03 -1.88
N ASP A 645 2.11 39.21 -2.48
CA ASP A 645 3.16 40.22 -2.69
C ASP A 645 3.81 40.67 -1.37
N GLY A 646 3.02 40.81 -0.30
CA GLY A 646 3.55 41.13 1.02
C GLY A 646 4.32 39.99 1.67
N TYR A 647 3.89 38.75 1.45
CA TYR A 647 4.44 37.54 2.06
C TYR A 647 5.80 37.15 1.44
N VAL A 648 5.87 37.13 0.11
CA VAL A 648 7.11 36.80 -0.63
C VAL A 648 8.06 37.98 -0.80
N GLY A 649 7.57 39.20 -0.53
CA GLY A 649 8.23 40.45 -0.90
C GLY A 649 7.79 40.94 -2.28
N PRO A 650 8.01 42.22 -2.61
CA PRO A 650 7.53 42.81 -3.85
C PRO A 650 7.91 41.96 -5.06
N PHE A 651 6.94 41.63 -5.91
CA PHE A 651 7.20 40.76 -7.05
C PHE A 651 8.30 41.34 -7.96
N ASP A 652 9.34 40.54 -8.18
CA ASP A 652 10.37 40.80 -9.18
C ASP A 652 9.90 40.29 -10.55
N ALA A 653 10.16 41.05 -11.61
CA ALA A 653 9.83 40.65 -12.97
C ALA A 653 10.62 39.40 -13.41
N ASP A 654 11.75 39.13 -12.75
CA ASP A 654 12.64 38.01 -13.05
C ASP A 654 12.26 36.68 -12.34
N VAL A 655 11.27 36.70 -11.43
CA VAL A 655 10.79 35.52 -10.70
C VAL A 655 9.36 35.18 -11.15
N PRO A 656 9.14 34.01 -11.77
CA PRO A 656 7.81 33.63 -12.22
C PRO A 656 6.91 33.34 -11.02
N VAL A 657 5.73 33.96 -11.03
CA VAL A 657 4.69 33.79 -10.00
C VAL A 657 3.46 33.17 -10.65
N TYR A 658 3.00 32.06 -10.10
CA TYR A 658 1.88 31.28 -10.59
C TYR A 658 0.75 31.17 -9.58
N ALA A 659 -0.45 30.90 -10.08
CA ALA A 659 -1.58 30.45 -9.28
C ALA A 659 -2.20 29.21 -9.92
N LEU A 660 -2.42 28.16 -9.11
CA LEU A 660 -2.90 26.87 -9.57
C LEU A 660 -4.31 26.60 -9.06
N TRP A 661 -5.19 26.25 -10.00
CA TRP A 661 -6.55 25.79 -9.77
C TRP A 661 -6.72 24.36 -10.29
N SER A 662 -7.32 23.48 -9.50
CA SER A 662 -7.56 22.09 -9.89
C SER A 662 -8.98 21.60 -9.53
N PRO A 663 -9.58 20.73 -10.36
CA PRO A 663 -10.78 19.99 -10.01
C PRO A 663 -10.67 19.22 -8.68
N ALA A 664 -9.48 18.72 -8.33
CA ALA A 664 -9.24 18.01 -7.08
C ALA A 664 -9.45 18.93 -5.86
N GLN A 665 -8.93 20.17 -5.93
CA GLN A 665 -9.14 21.19 -4.90
C GLN A 665 -10.62 21.61 -4.82
N SER A 666 -11.29 21.71 -5.97
CA SER A 666 -12.74 22.00 -6.03
C SER A 666 -13.54 20.92 -5.31
N GLY A 667 -13.28 19.65 -5.63
CA GLY A 667 -13.95 18.52 -5.00
C GLY A 667 -13.65 18.43 -3.50
N PHE A 668 -12.41 18.71 -3.08
CA PHE A 668 -12.05 18.71 -1.66
C PHE A 668 -12.81 19.78 -0.88
N GLY A 669 -12.88 21.01 -1.44
CA GLY A 669 -13.64 22.11 -0.87
C GLY A 669 -15.12 21.78 -0.67
N GLU A 670 -15.76 21.19 -1.68
CA GLU A 670 -17.16 20.75 -1.61
C GLU A 670 -17.34 19.61 -0.59
N ALA A 671 -16.50 18.57 -0.65
CA ALA A 671 -16.63 17.38 0.18
C ALA A 671 -16.58 17.70 1.68
N TYR A 672 -15.65 18.57 2.07
CA TYR A 672 -15.44 18.96 3.47
C TYR A 672 -16.18 20.24 3.86
N ALA A 673 -17.09 20.74 3.02
CA ALA A 673 -17.89 21.92 3.28
C ALA A 673 -17.05 23.18 3.60
N LEU A 674 -15.95 23.35 2.88
CA LEU A 674 -15.05 24.49 3.00
C LEU A 674 -15.54 25.64 2.10
N GLN A 675 -15.94 25.32 0.87
CA GLN A 675 -16.51 26.24 -0.12
C GLN A 675 -17.28 25.41 -1.15
N THR A 676 -18.23 26.00 -1.86
CA THR A 676 -18.93 25.30 -2.94
C THR A 676 -18.10 25.26 -4.23
N GLU A 677 -18.38 24.29 -5.11
CA GLU A 677 -17.76 24.26 -6.45
C GLU A 677 -17.99 25.56 -7.23
N SER A 678 -19.17 26.15 -7.13
CA SER A 678 -19.48 27.43 -7.78
C SER A 678 -18.67 28.60 -7.21
N GLN A 679 -18.48 28.66 -5.89
CA GLN A 679 -17.65 29.67 -5.25
C GLN A 679 -16.19 29.55 -5.70
N PHE A 680 -15.68 28.33 -5.82
CA PHE A 680 -14.30 28.11 -6.25
C PHE A 680 -14.08 28.34 -7.75
N ALA A 681 -15.07 28.02 -8.58
CA ALA A 681 -15.06 28.38 -10.00
C ALA A 681 -15.10 29.90 -10.18
N GLU A 682 -15.90 30.61 -9.37
CA GLU A 682 -15.94 32.08 -9.39
C GLU A 682 -14.60 32.70 -8.99
N LEU A 683 -13.85 32.09 -8.05
CA LEU A 683 -12.49 32.52 -7.70
C LEU A 683 -11.53 32.42 -8.89
N ARG A 684 -11.59 31.32 -9.64
CA ARG A 684 -10.82 31.13 -10.88
C ARG A 684 -11.19 32.19 -11.92
N ASP A 685 -12.48 32.42 -12.13
CA ASP A 685 -12.97 33.36 -13.13
C ASP A 685 -12.62 34.80 -12.73
N ALA A 686 -12.69 35.15 -11.45
CA ALA A 686 -12.24 36.42 -10.90
C ALA A 686 -10.74 36.66 -11.14
N LEU A 687 -9.90 35.63 -10.98
CA LEU A 687 -8.48 35.71 -11.34
C LEU A 687 -8.30 36.11 -12.80
N GLY A 688 -9.00 35.45 -13.71
CA GLY A 688 -8.96 35.76 -15.15
C GLY A 688 -9.45 37.16 -15.52
N ARG A 689 -10.34 37.77 -14.72
CA ARG A 689 -10.85 39.13 -14.94
C ARG A 689 -9.88 40.24 -14.52
N THR A 690 -8.88 39.94 -13.70
CA THR A 690 -7.93 40.95 -13.18
C THR A 690 -7.08 41.64 -14.26
N GLY A 691 -6.82 40.95 -15.38
CA GLY A 691 -5.94 41.40 -16.45
C GLY A 691 -4.45 41.24 -16.17
N TYR A 692 -4.03 41.11 -14.90
CA TYR A 692 -2.64 40.82 -14.51
C TYR A 692 -2.37 39.34 -14.21
N TRP A 693 -3.39 38.51 -14.01
CA TRP A 693 -3.25 37.05 -14.04
C TRP A 693 -3.64 36.52 -15.42
N LYS A 694 -2.71 35.84 -16.10
CA LYS A 694 -2.92 35.31 -17.46
C LYS A 694 -2.90 33.78 -17.44
N PRO A 695 -3.92 33.08 -17.98
CA PRO A 695 -3.87 31.63 -18.08
C PRO A 695 -2.75 31.20 -19.03
N VAL A 696 -1.89 30.29 -18.56
CA VAL A 696 -0.77 29.73 -19.33
C VAL A 696 -0.91 28.22 -19.54
N PHE A 697 -1.82 27.58 -18.81
CA PHE A 697 -2.17 26.17 -18.97
C PHE A 697 -3.66 25.98 -18.66
N GLU A 698 -4.35 25.22 -19.50
CA GLU A 698 -5.73 24.80 -19.28
C GLU A 698 -5.93 23.41 -19.89
N LYS A 699 -6.18 22.40 -19.05
CA LYS A 699 -6.40 21.02 -19.49
C LYS A 699 -7.26 20.26 -18.48
N SER A 700 -8.31 19.61 -18.96
CA SER A 700 -9.22 18.78 -18.13
C SER A 700 -9.70 19.51 -16.85
N GLY A 701 -9.96 20.81 -16.97
CA GLY A 701 -10.38 21.66 -15.86
C GLY A 701 -9.23 22.25 -15.03
N THR A 702 -8.05 21.64 -14.97
CA THR A 702 -6.88 22.22 -14.28
C THR A 702 -6.42 23.48 -15.01
N VAL A 703 -6.21 24.59 -14.28
CA VAL A 703 -5.79 25.89 -14.83
C VAL A 703 -4.58 26.42 -14.07
N VAL A 704 -3.55 26.87 -14.78
CA VAL A 704 -2.42 27.63 -14.24
C VAL A 704 -2.49 29.05 -14.76
N PHE A 705 -2.45 30.02 -13.85
CA PHE A 705 -2.28 31.43 -14.18
C PHE A 705 -0.84 31.84 -13.89
N GLN A 706 -0.26 32.66 -14.75
CA GLN A 706 1.00 33.36 -14.51
C GLN A 706 0.74 34.84 -14.28
N LEU A 707 1.41 35.42 -13.29
CA LEU A 707 1.32 36.83 -12.98
C LEU A 707 2.14 37.65 -13.97
N ASP A 708 1.51 38.64 -14.60
CA ASP A 708 2.19 39.72 -15.30
C ASP A 708 2.55 40.81 -14.27
N VAL A 709 3.78 40.76 -13.78
CA VAL A 709 4.28 41.66 -12.72
C VAL A 709 4.13 43.13 -13.11
N SER A 710 4.38 43.48 -14.37
CA SER A 710 4.27 44.85 -14.85
C SER A 710 2.81 45.34 -14.84
N ALA A 711 1.88 44.49 -15.30
CA ALA A 711 0.45 44.80 -15.25
C ALA A 711 -0.06 44.92 -13.80
N TYR A 712 0.40 44.04 -12.90
CA TYR A 712 0.05 44.07 -11.49
C TYR A 712 0.56 45.35 -10.80
N GLN A 713 1.80 45.74 -11.03
CA GLN A 713 2.37 46.97 -10.45
C GLN A 713 1.63 48.23 -10.94
N ALA A 714 1.25 48.28 -12.22
CA ALA A 714 0.44 49.36 -12.77
C ALA A 714 -0.95 49.43 -12.11
N TRP A 715 -1.63 48.28 -11.97
CA TRP A 715 -2.91 48.18 -11.27
C TRP A 715 -2.80 48.56 -9.78
N ARG A 716 -1.75 48.13 -9.10
CA ARG A 716 -1.51 48.46 -7.69
C ARG A 716 -1.32 49.97 -7.51
N ALA A 717 -0.57 50.61 -8.41
CA ALA A 717 -0.36 52.05 -8.38
C ALA A 717 -1.66 52.86 -8.60
N SER A 718 -2.56 52.39 -9.47
CA SER A 718 -3.87 53.04 -9.67
C SER A 718 -4.84 52.85 -8.50
N ASN A 719 -4.69 51.77 -7.74
CA ASN A 719 -5.63 51.36 -6.69
C ASN A 719 -5.15 51.60 -5.25
N THR A 720 -3.93 52.13 -5.08
CA THR A 720 -3.41 52.62 -3.78
C THR A 720 -3.48 54.14 -3.64
N ALA A 721 -3.83 54.86 -4.71
CA ALA A 721 -3.99 56.32 -4.74
C ALA A 721 -5.40 56.82 -4.34
N SER A 722 -6.25 55.92 -3.84
CA SER A 722 -7.60 56.19 -3.29
C SER A 722 -7.70 55.67 -1.88
#